data_AF-A0A9X2FCZ0-F1
#
_entry.id   AF-A0A9X2FCZ0-F1
#
_cell.length_a   1.000
_cell.length_b   1.000
_cell.length_c   1.000
_cell.angle_alpha   90.00
_cell.angle_beta   90.00
_cell.angle_gamma   90.00
#
_symmetry.space_group_name_H-M   'P 1'
#
loop_
_entity.id
_entity.type
_entity.pdbx_description
1 polymer ?
#
loop_
_entity_poly.entity_id
_entity_poly.type
_entity_poly.pdbx_seq_one_letter_code
_entity_poly.pdbx_strand_id
1 'polypeptide(L)'
;MNAISRRVATVAVCLLTLLSTLAGGSPAIGAGPSQLYLETEHMPYLDVTIHTRRCLLTRELARQALLIAARDDLNQIARDESLGEVVADGSEVTHLALLERYDIKTKKWQLKLIAIDPANPINEVDWWEQPALWEATYDVDSQPVNMMTNAAEVMTGLIPGDLQKALAAGGVEAQAIDPTKVEPPGEEIEEQLLQVDFIPQFDAVRKAHEALAAAGGRSPEWEAVLVRGYANLGQLTQHQWNAVSSTCFARALIYAERMVAANADAPTATALWHRAYARALTGLHGQAKADLDTIAEMSSAESAPEWTSLIRPYCEWKRKELHELADNSKTLQPWALRLWFQLTANYRYSEWIYHSGVEVLQAVPTGYGVYSDMAQFGRSLAATRTGANYAPAAFNHFSVISLDSLEDLPAEVKTVLPTNEVKAQLLAGLTNDPEPQDQFTPLPGYLGQLLHNSSKKETAGGLTWSALGYLMKEEAFVQAANYFQVSMVATETSHADDVDRIVPTVGQHRYLPLLESYRFHRVREKDQIAALGGKLNPQDVTGRMSTLCHLCWYTKIDGRKEVGRAAWEGRTRLPTAQGLLLSIYPSGMYWQPGSDTAVRMVTSELRAYAPHSEIPARIEIGAAKEPTLEQLKKWEGQLREDSEAFRMLATKFHEAGDNEAAILNFRRSLILVPTYSAAEQLADIYLEIGDRDRWEKLWKAFLKTPDTSSNHYFAQCKIAETYCNWGEWKRAKPFILEAAQVWGTVSLGQAGFVLEGLGEWEQSEYWTREQTTNYASNYGWAWYFWCCRTGRGNEQEALQHAQKYYELLKDRHSRNDEVSKGVFALLQNQPQQALECYQNALKDTPTYTCTFMVAQLARELGVDADVEQRIATVKKHYDGNPDIAPQTVAAANALFDLLEQTEISDDEIDRIGELIRQIESGLTRTAFAYFFANELERLGKSDAALLYWRRALVQPDREIYYSTLAGRALCNKLDTSRKTKDVLHEDDLWGPEHPAQEE
;
A
#
# COMPACT_ATOMS: atom_id res chain seq x y z
N MET A 1 -6.19 38.62 43.96
CA MET A 1 -7.57 38.32 44.41
C MET A 1 -8.69 39.01 43.62
N ASN A 2 -8.44 39.76 42.53
CA ASN A 2 -9.50 40.39 41.71
C ASN A 2 -9.70 39.77 40.30
N ALA A 3 -9.28 38.52 40.08
CA ALA A 3 -9.45 37.81 38.79
C ALA A 3 -10.46 36.64 38.83
N ILE A 4 -10.95 36.25 40.01
CA ILE A 4 -11.85 35.10 40.19
C ILE A 4 -13.33 35.52 40.14
N SER A 5 -13.65 36.80 40.34
CA SER A 5 -15.04 37.29 40.41
C SER A 5 -15.73 37.48 39.05
N ARG A 6 -15.01 37.57 37.92
CA ARG A 6 -15.63 37.77 36.59
C ARG A 6 -15.99 36.49 35.84
N ARG A 7 -15.48 35.32 36.23
CA ARG A 7 -15.84 34.03 35.60
C ARG A 7 -17.10 33.37 36.19
N VAL A 8 -17.55 33.79 37.38
CA VAL A 8 -18.75 33.23 38.02
C VAL A 8 -20.05 33.90 37.54
N ALA A 9 -20.00 35.14 37.06
CA ALA A 9 -21.19 35.85 36.59
C ALA A 9 -21.68 35.40 35.19
N THR A 10 -20.81 34.86 34.34
CA THR A 10 -21.18 34.39 32.98
C THR A 10 -21.80 32.98 33.01
N VAL A 11 -21.43 32.15 34.00
CA VAL A 11 -21.99 30.79 34.16
C VAL A 11 -23.38 30.82 34.81
N ALA A 12 -23.67 31.83 35.64
CA ALA A 12 -24.99 31.97 36.29
C ALA A 12 -26.12 32.43 35.34
N VAL A 13 -25.80 33.17 34.27
CA VAL A 13 -26.81 33.63 33.30
C VAL A 13 -27.19 32.52 32.31
N CYS A 14 -26.29 31.60 31.98
CA CYS A 14 -26.63 30.43 31.14
C CYS A 14 -27.44 29.35 31.89
N LEU A 15 -27.29 29.22 33.21
CA LEU A 15 -28.01 28.24 34.02
C LEU A 15 -29.45 28.65 34.37
N LEU A 16 -29.76 29.95 34.37
CA LEU A 16 -31.11 30.45 34.69
C LEU A 16 -32.07 30.43 33.47
N THR A 17 -31.56 30.43 32.23
CA THR A 17 -32.37 30.19 31.03
C THR A 17 -32.71 28.71 30.77
N LEU A 18 -32.01 27.78 31.44
CA LEU A 18 -32.22 26.33 31.29
C LEU A 18 -33.24 25.74 32.27
N LEU A 19 -33.66 26.49 33.30
CA LEU A 19 -34.58 26.00 34.34
C LEU A 19 -36.03 26.50 34.19
N SER A 20 -36.30 27.48 33.31
CA SER A 20 -37.66 27.99 33.06
C SER A 20 -38.43 27.24 31.96
N THR A 21 -37.84 26.24 31.31
CA THR A 21 -38.50 25.40 30.28
C THR A 21 -39.01 24.04 30.80
N LEU A 22 -38.84 23.72 32.08
CA LEU A 22 -39.18 22.39 32.64
C LEU A 22 -40.57 22.30 33.33
N ALA A 23 -41.47 23.26 33.11
CA ALA A 23 -42.81 23.24 33.71
C ALA A 23 -43.97 23.49 32.72
N GLY A 24 -43.76 23.24 31.43
CA GLY A 24 -44.85 23.10 30.45
C GLY A 24 -45.20 21.62 30.32
N GLY A 25 -46.42 21.22 30.65
CA GLY A 25 -46.88 19.85 30.50
C GLY A 25 -46.61 19.34 29.08
N SER A 26 -45.99 18.16 28.97
CA SER A 26 -45.71 17.52 27.69
C SER A 26 -47.01 17.47 26.88
N PRO A 27 -47.11 18.15 25.73
CA PRO A 27 -48.19 17.86 24.79
C PRO A 27 -48.09 16.37 24.46
N ALA A 28 -49.23 15.70 24.32
CA ALA A 28 -49.26 14.32 23.85
C ALA A 28 -48.49 14.28 22.52
N ILE A 29 -47.29 13.68 22.55
CA ILE A 29 -46.45 13.48 21.37
C ILE A 29 -47.24 12.51 20.50
N GLY A 30 -47.87 13.02 19.44
CA GLY A 30 -48.39 12.14 18.39
C GLY A 30 -47.24 11.28 17.88
N ALA A 31 -47.49 9.98 17.67
CA ALA A 31 -46.48 9.08 17.15
C ALA A 31 -45.82 9.71 15.90
N GLY A 32 -44.49 9.85 15.94
CA GLY A 32 -43.71 10.37 14.82
C GLY A 32 -43.88 9.49 13.57
N PRO A 33 -43.41 9.95 12.39
CA PRO A 33 -43.44 9.13 11.19
C PRO A 33 -42.65 7.83 11.42
N SER A 34 -43.19 6.70 10.94
CA SER A 34 -42.50 5.41 10.99
C SER A 34 -41.32 5.42 10.00
N GLN A 35 -40.17 4.92 10.43
CA GLN A 35 -38.95 4.80 9.65
C GLN A 35 -38.43 3.36 9.67
N LEU A 36 -37.97 2.88 8.51
CA LEU A 36 -37.19 1.65 8.42
C LEU A 36 -35.71 1.99 8.58
N TYR A 37 -35.03 1.34 9.54
CA TYR A 37 -33.58 1.37 9.67
C TYR A 37 -33.01 0.00 9.32
N LEU A 38 -32.18 -0.08 8.26
CA LEU A 38 -31.57 -1.33 7.83
C LEU A 38 -30.14 -1.46 8.39
N GLU A 39 -30.02 -2.21 9.46
CA GLU A 39 -28.78 -2.58 10.16
C GLU A 39 -27.89 -3.46 9.29
N THR A 40 -26.58 -3.31 9.39
CA THR A 40 -25.55 -3.97 8.58
C THR A 40 -24.83 -5.06 9.37
N GLU A 41 -24.89 -6.29 8.86
CA GLU A 41 -23.92 -7.31 9.27
C GLU A 41 -22.55 -6.95 8.66
N HIS A 42 -21.71 -6.28 9.45
CA HIS A 42 -20.32 -6.05 9.08
C HIS A 42 -19.61 -7.40 8.94
N MET A 43 -18.76 -7.55 7.92
CA MET A 43 -18.07 -8.81 7.70
C MET A 43 -16.97 -8.95 8.78
N PRO A 44 -17.10 -9.90 9.73
CA PRO A 44 -16.09 -10.06 10.76
C PRO A 44 -14.83 -10.65 10.15
N TYR A 45 -13.67 -10.18 10.61
CA TYR A 45 -12.37 -10.71 10.18
C TYR A 45 -12.03 -12.10 10.76
N LEU A 46 -12.81 -12.60 11.72
CA LEU A 46 -12.47 -13.79 12.52
C LEU A 46 -13.21 -15.07 12.14
N ASP A 47 -14.24 -15.01 11.29
CA ASP A 47 -15.11 -16.14 11.00
C ASP A 47 -15.30 -16.37 9.49
N VAL A 48 -14.52 -17.31 8.96
CA VAL A 48 -14.66 -17.80 7.59
C VAL A 48 -15.07 -19.27 7.68
N THR A 49 -16.37 -19.54 7.69
CA THR A 49 -16.84 -20.91 7.44
C THR A 49 -16.41 -21.31 6.02
N ILE A 50 -15.78 -22.47 5.88
CA ILE A 50 -15.00 -22.90 4.69
C ILE A 50 -15.83 -22.96 3.38
N HIS A 51 -17.16 -22.84 3.45
CA HIS A 51 -18.07 -23.06 2.32
C HIS A 51 -18.92 -21.85 1.93
N THR A 52 -18.89 -20.75 2.69
CA THR A 52 -19.63 -19.52 2.33
C THR A 52 -18.69 -18.48 1.76
N ARG A 53 -19.03 -17.93 0.59
CA ARG A 53 -18.31 -16.78 0.03
C ARG A 53 -19.04 -15.51 0.45
N ARG A 54 -18.45 -14.74 1.38
CA ARG A 54 -18.92 -13.39 1.69
C ARG A 54 -18.26 -12.40 0.74
N CYS A 55 -19.05 -11.53 0.12
CA CYS A 55 -18.53 -10.43 -0.70
C CYS A 55 -19.28 -9.14 -0.37
N LEU A 56 -18.53 -8.08 -0.06
CA LEU A 56 -19.09 -6.79 0.30
C LEU A 56 -20.08 -6.27 -0.76
N LEU A 57 -19.76 -6.41 -2.05
CA LEU A 57 -20.66 -5.98 -3.13
C LEU A 57 -21.93 -6.84 -3.23
N THR A 58 -21.88 -8.17 -2.99
CA THR A 58 -23.09 -9.00 -3.01
C THR A 58 -24.00 -8.73 -1.82
N ARG A 59 -23.40 -8.52 -0.63
CA ARG A 59 -24.12 -8.02 0.54
C ARG A 59 -24.85 -6.73 0.20
N GLU A 60 -24.15 -5.76 -0.36
CA GLU A 60 -24.78 -4.50 -0.71
C GLU A 60 -25.81 -4.65 -1.83
N LEU A 61 -25.62 -5.50 -2.85
CA LEU A 61 -26.67 -5.74 -3.85
C LEU A 61 -27.99 -6.22 -3.22
N ALA A 62 -27.94 -7.16 -2.26
CA ALA A 62 -29.13 -7.62 -1.57
C ALA A 62 -29.75 -6.52 -0.69
N ARG A 63 -28.94 -5.88 0.16
CA ARG A 63 -29.39 -4.81 1.06
C ARG A 63 -30.01 -3.64 0.31
N GLN A 64 -29.32 -3.17 -0.74
CA GLN A 64 -29.76 -2.02 -1.51
C GLN A 64 -31.02 -2.33 -2.31
N ALA A 65 -31.23 -3.57 -2.78
CA ALA A 65 -32.49 -3.96 -3.41
C ALA A 65 -33.67 -3.90 -2.43
N LEU A 66 -33.48 -4.33 -1.17
CA LEU A 66 -34.50 -4.22 -0.14
C LEU A 66 -34.81 -2.76 0.22
N LEU A 67 -33.78 -1.91 0.36
CA LEU A 67 -33.95 -0.48 0.61
C LEU A 67 -34.68 0.24 -0.54
N ILE A 68 -34.35 -0.12 -1.77
CA ILE A 68 -35.01 0.39 -2.97
C ILE A 68 -36.48 -0.06 -3.01
N ALA A 69 -36.78 -1.33 -2.68
CA ALA A 69 -38.16 -1.81 -2.58
C ALA A 69 -38.94 -1.05 -1.49
N ALA A 70 -38.33 -0.81 -0.32
CA ALA A 70 -38.95 -0.04 0.74
C ALA A 70 -39.22 1.42 0.33
N ARG A 71 -38.21 2.08 -0.24
CA ARG A 71 -38.27 3.51 -0.57
C ARG A 71 -39.13 3.79 -1.79
N ASP A 72 -38.86 3.12 -2.90
CA ASP A 72 -39.42 3.49 -4.20
C ASP A 72 -40.76 2.78 -4.44
N ASP A 73 -40.93 1.53 -4.01
CA ASP A 73 -42.16 0.77 -4.28
C ASP A 73 -43.18 0.86 -3.14
N LEU A 74 -42.73 0.93 -1.88
CA LEU A 74 -43.61 1.01 -0.70
C LEU A 74 -43.69 2.42 -0.09
N ASN A 75 -42.98 3.39 -0.67
CA ASN A 75 -42.92 4.78 -0.20
C ASN A 75 -42.55 4.93 1.29
N GLN A 76 -41.58 4.16 1.75
CA GLN A 76 -41.12 4.24 3.14
C GLN A 76 -39.95 5.18 3.29
N ILE A 77 -39.87 5.81 4.45
CA ILE A 77 -38.66 6.49 4.90
C ILE A 77 -37.68 5.41 5.36
N ALA A 78 -36.75 5.06 4.49
CA ALA A 78 -35.73 4.04 4.75
C ALA A 78 -34.34 4.67 4.94
N ARG A 79 -33.62 4.23 5.98
CA ARG A 79 -32.27 4.66 6.36
C ARG A 79 -31.28 3.50 6.23
N ASP A 80 -30.13 3.79 5.64
CA ASP A 80 -29.06 2.82 5.40
C ASP A 80 -27.85 3.03 6.30
N GLU A 81 -27.59 2.07 7.19
CA GLU A 81 -26.43 2.11 8.07
C GLU A 81 -25.10 2.09 7.29
N SER A 82 -25.02 1.40 6.15
CA SER A 82 -23.80 1.33 5.33
C SER A 82 -23.37 2.70 4.79
N LEU A 83 -24.30 3.66 4.72
CA LEU A 83 -24.04 5.05 4.33
C LEU A 83 -23.93 5.98 5.54
N GLY A 84 -24.06 5.50 6.77
CA GLY A 84 -24.06 6.35 7.97
C GLY A 84 -25.32 7.22 8.09
N GLU A 85 -26.44 6.79 7.50
CA GLU A 85 -27.72 7.46 7.68
C GLU A 85 -28.20 7.33 9.13
N VAL A 86 -28.86 8.35 9.65
CA VAL A 86 -29.44 8.32 11.00
C VAL A 86 -30.96 8.42 10.97
N VAL A 87 -31.59 7.84 11.98
CA VAL A 87 -33.02 8.01 12.23
C VAL A 87 -33.31 9.38 12.84
N ALA A 88 -34.47 9.94 12.54
CA ALA A 88 -34.89 11.21 13.13
C ALA A 88 -35.36 11.02 14.57
N ASP A 89 -35.01 11.94 15.46
CA ASP A 89 -35.37 11.93 16.86
C ASP A 89 -36.90 11.89 17.03
N GLY A 90 -37.39 10.96 17.86
CA GLY A 90 -38.82 10.79 18.13
C GLY A 90 -39.61 10.01 17.07
N SER A 91 -38.95 9.47 16.05
CA SER A 91 -39.58 8.57 15.08
C SER A 91 -39.83 7.18 15.67
N GLU A 92 -40.88 6.51 15.18
CA GLU A 92 -41.05 5.07 15.40
C GLU A 92 -40.13 4.35 14.41
N VAL A 93 -39.27 3.44 14.88
CA VAL A 93 -38.25 2.82 14.04
C VAL A 93 -38.42 1.31 14.00
N THR A 94 -38.56 0.76 12.79
CA THR A 94 -38.45 -0.68 12.53
C THR A 94 -37.00 -1.01 12.18
N HIS A 95 -36.32 -1.74 13.07
CA HIS A 95 -34.94 -2.18 12.86
C HIS A 95 -34.91 -3.57 12.22
N LEU A 96 -34.39 -3.67 11.00
CA LEU A 96 -34.25 -4.93 10.26
C LEU A 96 -32.80 -5.14 9.84
N ALA A 97 -32.42 -6.39 9.60
CA ALA A 97 -31.17 -6.73 8.90
C ALA A 97 -31.44 -7.78 7.81
N LEU A 98 -30.89 -7.55 6.62
CA LEU A 98 -30.90 -8.53 5.54
C LEU A 98 -29.53 -9.19 5.44
N LEU A 99 -29.51 -10.49 5.69
CA LEU A 99 -28.34 -11.35 5.64
C LEU A 99 -28.28 -12.08 4.30
N GLU A 100 -27.06 -12.25 3.78
CA GLU A 100 -26.83 -13.05 2.57
C GLU A 100 -25.72 -14.07 2.78
N ARG A 101 -25.88 -15.27 2.21
CA ARG A 101 -24.84 -16.29 2.13
C ARG A 101 -24.85 -16.93 0.75
N TYR A 102 -23.71 -16.89 0.07
CA TYR A 102 -23.48 -17.67 -1.14
C TYR A 102 -22.76 -18.99 -0.82
N ASP A 103 -23.43 -20.11 -1.08
CA ASP A 103 -22.84 -21.45 -0.97
C ASP A 103 -22.19 -21.85 -2.29
N ILE A 104 -20.86 -21.93 -2.29
CA ILE A 104 -20.05 -22.24 -3.47
C ILE A 104 -20.33 -23.65 -4.00
N LYS A 105 -20.67 -24.61 -3.13
CA LYS A 105 -20.89 -26.01 -3.50
C LYS A 105 -22.25 -26.19 -4.18
N THR A 106 -23.28 -25.63 -3.58
CA THR A 106 -24.65 -25.76 -4.09
C THR A 106 -24.99 -24.71 -5.15
N LYS A 107 -24.16 -23.67 -5.26
CA LYS A 107 -24.38 -22.49 -6.14
C LYS A 107 -25.67 -21.76 -5.83
N LYS A 108 -26.10 -21.84 -4.57
CA LYS A 108 -27.32 -21.22 -4.07
C LYS A 108 -26.97 -19.95 -3.31
N TRP A 109 -27.76 -18.90 -3.55
CA TRP A 109 -27.70 -17.66 -2.81
C TRP A 109 -28.87 -17.59 -1.84
N GLN A 110 -28.58 -17.59 -0.55
CA GLN A 110 -29.56 -17.58 0.52
C GLN A 110 -29.70 -16.17 1.07
N LEU A 111 -30.95 -15.69 1.15
CA LEU A 111 -31.29 -14.43 1.77
C LEU A 111 -32.14 -14.69 3.01
N LYS A 112 -31.88 -13.92 4.07
CA LYS A 112 -32.61 -14.04 5.33
C LYS A 112 -32.81 -12.66 5.95
N LEU A 113 -34.06 -12.29 6.17
CA LEU A 113 -34.45 -11.05 6.86
C LEU A 113 -34.72 -11.37 8.34
N ILE A 114 -34.15 -10.57 9.23
CA ILE A 114 -34.33 -10.68 10.68
C ILE A 114 -34.73 -9.34 11.29
N ALA A 115 -35.43 -9.38 12.42
CA ALA A 115 -35.64 -8.21 13.27
C ALA A 115 -34.40 -8.00 14.15
N ILE A 116 -34.03 -6.74 14.37
CA ILE A 116 -32.97 -6.36 15.30
C ILE A 116 -33.60 -5.64 16.50
N ASP A 117 -33.25 -6.06 17.71
CA ASP A 117 -33.62 -5.35 18.94
C ASP A 117 -32.45 -4.44 19.36
N PRO A 118 -32.56 -3.11 19.16
CA PRO A 118 -31.48 -2.19 19.54
C PRO A 118 -31.22 -2.16 21.06
N ALA A 119 -32.16 -2.60 21.90
CA ALA A 119 -31.97 -2.70 23.34
C ALA A 119 -31.12 -3.93 23.75
N ASN A 120 -31.01 -4.92 22.87
CA ASN A 120 -30.24 -6.13 23.08
C ASN A 120 -29.38 -6.43 21.84
N PRO A 121 -28.31 -5.65 21.61
CA PRO A 121 -27.47 -5.80 20.43
C PRO A 121 -26.89 -7.21 20.39
N ILE A 122 -27.17 -7.90 19.29
CA ILE A 122 -26.74 -9.27 19.04
C ILE A 122 -25.25 -9.24 18.70
N ASN A 123 -24.44 -10.10 19.31
CA ASN A 123 -23.05 -10.27 18.88
C ASN A 123 -23.05 -10.66 17.39
N GLU A 124 -22.25 -10.01 16.54
CA GLU A 124 -22.24 -10.21 15.07
C GLU A 124 -22.18 -11.69 14.65
N VAL A 125 -21.53 -12.55 15.43
CA VAL A 125 -21.40 -14.00 15.20
C VAL A 125 -22.75 -14.74 15.24
N ASP A 126 -23.77 -14.20 15.91
CA ASP A 126 -25.05 -14.85 16.18
C ASP A 126 -26.20 -14.40 15.24
N TRP A 127 -25.94 -13.49 14.28
CA TRP A 127 -27.00 -12.91 13.44
C TRP A 127 -27.67 -13.96 12.54
N TRP A 128 -26.88 -14.88 11.95
CA TRP A 128 -27.42 -15.92 11.08
C TRP A 128 -28.30 -16.94 11.82
N GLU A 129 -28.11 -17.10 13.14
CA GLU A 129 -28.87 -18.04 13.97
C GLU A 129 -30.20 -17.45 14.48
N GLN A 130 -30.44 -16.14 14.27
CA GLN A 130 -31.69 -15.51 14.67
C GLN A 130 -32.90 -16.08 13.90
N PRO A 131 -34.10 -16.10 14.48
CA PRO A 131 -35.30 -16.49 13.75
C PRO A 131 -35.51 -15.62 12.50
N ALA A 132 -35.70 -16.26 11.34
CA ALA A 132 -36.02 -15.54 10.11
C ALA A 132 -37.46 -14.99 10.19
N LEU A 133 -37.63 -13.71 9.87
CA LEU A 133 -38.94 -13.16 9.50
C LEU A 133 -39.33 -13.61 8.10
N TRP A 134 -38.33 -13.70 7.24
CA TRP A 134 -38.44 -14.15 5.86
C TRP A 134 -37.11 -14.76 5.41
N GLU A 135 -37.18 -15.79 4.59
CA GLU A 135 -36.02 -16.43 3.98
C GLU A 135 -36.34 -16.89 2.56
N ALA A 136 -35.36 -16.82 1.68
CA ALA A 136 -35.46 -17.34 0.34
C ALA A 136 -34.11 -17.84 -0.16
N THR A 137 -34.15 -18.70 -1.18
CA THR A 137 -32.96 -19.26 -1.81
C THR A 137 -33.09 -19.17 -3.31
N TYR A 138 -32.08 -18.62 -3.96
CA TYR A 138 -32.05 -18.37 -5.39
C TYR A 138 -30.89 -19.09 -6.06
N ASP A 139 -31.06 -19.42 -7.33
CA ASP A 139 -29.98 -19.86 -8.19
C ASP A 139 -29.20 -18.65 -8.68
N VAL A 140 -27.88 -18.67 -8.50
CA VAL A 140 -26.99 -17.64 -9.03
C VAL A 140 -25.89 -18.31 -9.82
N ASP A 141 -25.57 -17.75 -10.99
CA ASP A 141 -24.47 -18.26 -11.79
C ASP A 141 -23.15 -18.17 -10.98
N SER A 142 -22.59 -19.34 -10.70
CA SER A 142 -21.31 -19.49 -10.02
C SER A 142 -20.11 -19.06 -10.85
N GLN A 143 -20.28 -18.86 -12.16
CA GLN A 143 -19.19 -18.40 -13.01
C GLN A 143 -18.80 -17.00 -12.55
N PRO A 144 -17.54 -16.78 -12.11
CA PRO A 144 -17.12 -15.50 -11.56
C PRO A 144 -17.49 -14.33 -12.49
N VAL A 145 -17.31 -14.53 -13.80
CA VAL A 145 -17.57 -13.55 -14.86
C VAL A 145 -18.95 -12.91 -14.76
N ASN A 146 -19.99 -13.69 -14.44
CA ASN A 146 -21.37 -13.22 -14.46
C ASN A 146 -21.95 -13.05 -13.05
N MET A 147 -21.21 -13.42 -12.00
CA MET A 147 -21.76 -13.48 -10.65
C MET A 147 -22.36 -12.12 -10.22
N MET A 148 -21.67 -11.00 -10.47
CA MET A 148 -22.15 -9.67 -10.06
C MET A 148 -23.31 -9.17 -10.93
N THR A 149 -23.25 -9.35 -12.25
CA THR A 149 -24.34 -8.90 -13.13
C THR A 149 -25.59 -9.76 -12.93
N ASN A 150 -25.43 -11.08 -12.80
CA ASN A 150 -26.52 -11.97 -12.48
C ASN A 150 -27.10 -11.67 -11.09
N ALA A 151 -26.27 -11.40 -10.08
CA ALA A 151 -26.75 -10.99 -8.77
C ALA A 151 -27.56 -9.67 -8.84
N ALA A 152 -27.10 -8.68 -9.60
CA ALA A 152 -27.84 -7.42 -9.78
C ALA A 152 -29.16 -7.63 -10.52
N GLU A 153 -29.18 -8.44 -11.58
CA GLU A 153 -30.40 -8.81 -12.33
C GLU A 153 -31.39 -9.56 -11.43
N VAL A 154 -30.93 -10.58 -10.70
CA VAL A 154 -31.76 -11.35 -9.76
C VAL A 154 -32.33 -10.42 -8.69
N MET A 155 -31.49 -9.65 -7.99
CA MET A 155 -31.95 -8.75 -6.92
C MET A 155 -32.96 -7.72 -7.44
N THR A 156 -32.73 -7.17 -8.64
CA THR A 156 -33.67 -6.24 -9.28
C THR A 156 -35.02 -6.92 -9.58
N GLY A 157 -35.00 -8.16 -10.04
CA GLY A 157 -36.21 -8.94 -10.31
C GLY A 157 -37.01 -9.30 -9.05
N LEU A 158 -36.37 -9.34 -7.87
CA LEU A 158 -37.03 -9.62 -6.59
C LEU A 158 -37.68 -8.40 -5.93
N ILE A 159 -37.30 -7.19 -6.34
CA ILE A 159 -37.87 -5.93 -5.84
C ILE A 159 -39.41 -5.98 -5.93
N PRO A 160 -40.02 -6.20 -7.11
CA PRO A 160 -41.45 -6.44 -7.18
C PRO A 160 -41.77 -7.83 -6.61
N GLY A 161 -42.57 -7.89 -5.55
CA GLY A 161 -43.08 -9.14 -4.98
C GLY A 161 -42.28 -9.67 -3.80
N ASP A 162 -41.16 -10.36 -4.01
CA ASP A 162 -40.51 -11.13 -2.94
C ASP A 162 -39.91 -10.24 -1.84
N LEU A 163 -39.20 -9.17 -2.20
CA LEU A 163 -38.66 -8.23 -1.21
C LEU A 163 -39.77 -7.40 -0.55
N GLN A 164 -40.85 -7.09 -1.25
CA GLN A 164 -42.04 -6.47 -0.65
C GLN A 164 -42.72 -7.39 0.37
N LYS A 165 -42.81 -8.70 0.10
CA LYS A 165 -43.30 -9.69 1.09
C LYS A 165 -42.38 -9.79 2.30
N ALA A 166 -41.06 -9.73 2.09
CA ALA A 166 -40.09 -9.71 3.17
C ALA A 166 -40.29 -8.48 4.07
N LEU A 167 -40.44 -7.29 3.47
CA LEU A 167 -40.73 -6.04 4.18
C LEU A 167 -42.05 -6.11 4.96
N ALA A 168 -43.13 -6.63 4.34
CA ALA A 168 -44.40 -6.83 5.02
C ALA A 168 -44.28 -7.80 6.21
N ALA A 169 -43.49 -8.86 6.10
CA ALA A 169 -43.20 -9.78 7.22
C ALA A 169 -42.41 -9.09 8.36
N GLY A 170 -41.63 -8.05 8.03
CA GLY A 170 -40.98 -7.17 9.00
C GLY A 170 -41.85 -6.04 9.54
N GLY A 171 -43.14 -6.00 9.19
CA GLY A 171 -44.07 -4.95 9.65
C GLY A 171 -43.98 -3.64 8.87
N VAL A 172 -43.34 -3.65 7.71
CA VAL A 172 -43.20 -2.47 6.83
C VAL A 172 -44.30 -2.52 5.76
N GLU A 173 -45.30 -1.65 5.90
CA GLU A 173 -46.47 -1.58 5.01
C GLU A 173 -46.37 -0.42 4.01
N ALA A 174 -46.96 -0.56 2.82
CA ALA A 174 -46.98 0.50 1.82
C ALA A 174 -47.67 1.78 2.34
N GLN A 175 -47.05 2.94 2.10
CA GLN A 175 -47.67 4.24 2.34
C GLN A 175 -48.35 4.75 1.06
N ALA A 176 -49.57 5.24 1.19
CA ALA A 176 -50.28 5.84 0.07
C ALA A 176 -49.61 7.16 -0.37
N ILE A 177 -49.33 7.29 -1.66
CA ILE A 177 -48.93 8.56 -2.30
C ILE A 177 -50.01 8.97 -3.30
N ASP A 178 -50.21 10.27 -3.43
CA ASP A 178 -50.82 10.89 -4.62
C ASP A 178 -49.68 11.41 -5.53
N PRO A 179 -49.29 10.66 -6.58
CA PRO A 179 -48.11 10.98 -7.36
C PRO A 179 -48.25 12.35 -8.03
N THR A 180 -47.25 13.20 -7.85
CA THR A 180 -47.18 14.49 -8.54
C THR A 180 -46.37 14.36 -9.81
N LYS A 181 -46.71 15.15 -10.83
CA LYS A 181 -45.86 15.26 -12.01
C LYS A 181 -44.57 15.98 -11.61
N VAL A 182 -43.44 15.30 -11.75
CA VAL A 182 -42.12 15.88 -11.50
C VAL A 182 -41.49 16.25 -12.84
N GLU A 183 -40.85 17.41 -12.90
CA GLU A 183 -40.13 17.86 -14.09
C GLU A 183 -38.82 17.06 -14.24
N PRO A 184 -38.32 16.87 -15.48
CA PRO A 184 -37.05 16.19 -15.71
C PRO A 184 -35.88 16.95 -15.04
N PRO A 185 -34.74 16.27 -14.79
CA PRO A 185 -33.56 16.91 -14.22
C PRO A 185 -33.10 18.09 -15.08
N GLY A 186 -32.77 19.21 -14.43
CA GLY A 186 -32.25 20.41 -15.08
C GLY A 186 -30.77 20.28 -15.49
N GLU A 187 -30.27 21.25 -16.25
CA GLU A 187 -28.86 21.32 -16.69
C GLU A 187 -27.88 21.32 -15.52
N GLU A 188 -28.26 21.93 -14.39
CA GLU A 188 -27.50 21.92 -13.14
C GLU A 188 -27.16 20.51 -12.63
N ILE A 189 -28.07 19.54 -12.77
CA ILE A 189 -27.83 18.15 -12.36
C ILE A 189 -26.81 17.50 -13.29
N GLU A 190 -26.88 17.77 -14.58
CA GLU A 190 -25.91 17.28 -15.56
C GLU A 190 -24.51 17.86 -15.32
N GLU A 191 -24.43 19.15 -14.99
CA GLU A 191 -23.18 19.80 -14.57
C GLU A 191 -22.61 19.15 -13.30
N GLN A 192 -23.44 18.90 -12.28
CA GLN A 192 -23.02 18.20 -11.06
C GLN A 192 -22.49 16.79 -11.36
N LEU A 193 -23.17 16.02 -12.20
CA LEU A 193 -22.76 14.67 -12.58
C LEU A 193 -21.41 14.64 -13.32
N LEU A 194 -21.00 15.75 -13.94
CA LEU A 194 -19.70 15.90 -14.60
C LEU A 194 -18.56 16.34 -13.66
N GLN A 195 -18.87 16.72 -12.41
CA GLN A 195 -17.85 17.08 -11.42
C GLN A 195 -17.25 15.84 -10.75
N VAL A 196 -15.92 15.81 -10.63
CA VAL A 196 -15.19 14.75 -9.91
C VAL A 196 -15.02 15.18 -8.44
N ASP A 197 -16.15 15.26 -7.74
CA ASP A 197 -16.25 15.61 -6.32
C ASP A 197 -17.47 14.87 -5.74
N PHE A 198 -17.33 14.23 -4.57
CA PHE A 198 -18.43 13.47 -3.98
C PHE A 198 -19.56 14.36 -3.43
N ILE A 199 -19.32 15.63 -3.14
CA ILE A 199 -20.31 16.56 -2.59
C ILE A 199 -21.42 16.90 -3.61
N PRO A 200 -21.12 17.40 -4.83
CA PRO A 200 -22.15 17.63 -5.86
C PRO A 200 -22.81 16.33 -6.33
N GLN A 201 -22.10 15.20 -6.30
CA GLN A 201 -22.68 13.89 -6.65
C GLN A 201 -23.69 13.44 -5.59
N PHE A 202 -23.42 13.70 -4.31
CA PHE A 202 -24.37 13.50 -3.23
C PHE A 202 -25.63 14.35 -3.43
N ASP A 203 -25.48 15.64 -3.77
CA ASP A 203 -26.61 16.55 -4.01
C ASP A 203 -27.50 16.07 -5.18
N ALA A 204 -26.88 15.73 -6.32
CA ALA A 204 -27.60 15.20 -7.48
C ALA A 204 -28.41 13.94 -7.13
N VAL A 205 -27.81 13.02 -6.36
CA VAL A 205 -28.48 11.80 -5.89
C VAL A 205 -29.60 12.12 -4.92
N ARG A 206 -29.37 13.03 -3.96
CA ARG A 206 -30.37 13.43 -2.98
C ARG A 206 -31.60 14.02 -3.66
N LYS A 207 -31.42 14.98 -4.57
CA LYS A 207 -32.49 15.58 -5.39
C LYS A 207 -33.22 14.55 -6.23
N ALA A 208 -32.50 13.58 -6.80
CA ALA A 208 -33.13 12.49 -7.56
C ALA A 208 -34.01 11.58 -6.69
N HIS A 209 -33.61 11.29 -5.44
CA HIS A 209 -34.46 10.56 -4.49
C HIS A 209 -35.70 11.35 -4.10
N GLU A 210 -35.57 12.67 -3.86
CA GLU A 210 -36.71 13.55 -3.57
C GLU A 210 -37.69 13.61 -4.75
N ALA A 211 -37.17 13.74 -5.97
CA ALA A 211 -37.94 13.71 -7.21
C ALA A 211 -38.67 12.37 -7.41
N LEU A 212 -38.01 11.23 -7.19
CA LEU A 212 -38.66 9.92 -7.30
C LEU A 212 -39.76 9.72 -6.26
N ALA A 213 -39.53 10.15 -5.01
CA ALA A 213 -40.56 10.10 -3.98
C ALA A 213 -41.80 10.91 -4.38
N ALA A 214 -41.60 12.12 -4.91
CA ALA A 214 -42.70 12.97 -5.39
C ALA A 214 -43.42 12.40 -6.63
N ALA A 215 -42.72 11.63 -7.47
CA ALA A 215 -43.24 11.00 -8.69
C ALA A 215 -43.96 9.66 -8.46
N GLY A 216 -44.02 9.15 -7.22
CA GLY A 216 -44.58 7.83 -6.95
C GLY A 216 -43.62 6.66 -7.22
N GLY A 217 -42.30 6.91 -7.10
CA GLY A 217 -41.26 5.88 -7.10
C GLY A 217 -40.59 5.59 -8.45
N ARG A 218 -41.09 6.16 -9.56
CA ARG A 218 -40.57 5.89 -10.91
C ARG A 218 -40.48 7.16 -11.77
N SER A 219 -39.30 7.41 -12.33
CA SER A 219 -39.07 8.33 -13.47
C SER A 219 -37.79 7.87 -14.18
N PRO A 220 -37.82 7.55 -15.48
CA PRO A 220 -36.63 7.12 -16.22
C PRO A 220 -35.48 8.13 -16.16
N GLU A 221 -35.79 9.42 -16.20
CA GLU A 221 -34.81 10.51 -16.20
C GLU A 221 -34.13 10.65 -14.84
N TRP A 222 -34.89 10.56 -13.75
CA TRP A 222 -34.31 10.60 -12.40
C TRP A 222 -33.63 9.27 -12.00
N GLU A 223 -34.11 8.12 -12.50
CA GLU A 223 -33.38 6.85 -12.39
C GLU A 223 -32.02 6.93 -13.08
N ALA A 224 -31.92 7.57 -14.26
CA ALA A 224 -30.66 7.82 -14.96
C ALA A 224 -29.66 8.65 -14.13
N VAL A 225 -30.15 9.69 -13.44
CA VAL A 225 -29.34 10.48 -12.48
C VAL A 225 -28.83 9.59 -11.35
N LEU A 226 -29.67 8.73 -10.77
CA LEU A 226 -29.24 7.81 -9.72
C LEU A 226 -28.20 6.80 -10.20
N VAL A 227 -28.31 6.29 -11.43
CA VAL A 227 -27.30 5.39 -12.01
C VAL A 227 -25.94 6.08 -12.06
N ARG A 228 -25.85 7.27 -12.65
CA ARG A 228 -24.58 8.00 -12.81
C ARG A 228 -24.06 8.50 -11.47
N GLY A 229 -24.90 9.15 -10.66
CA GLY A 229 -24.53 9.74 -9.39
C GLY A 229 -23.98 8.71 -8.40
N TYR A 230 -24.63 7.56 -8.26
CA TYR A 230 -24.11 6.49 -7.41
C TYR A 230 -22.87 5.79 -8.00
N ALA A 231 -22.77 5.62 -9.32
CA ALA A 231 -21.56 5.06 -9.92
C ALA A 231 -20.36 5.98 -9.69
N ASN A 232 -20.57 7.30 -9.77
CA ASN A 232 -19.58 8.33 -9.47
C ASN A 232 -19.18 8.34 -8.00
N LEU A 233 -20.15 8.36 -7.07
CA LEU A 233 -19.88 8.26 -5.63
C LEU A 233 -19.10 6.99 -5.29
N GLY A 234 -19.47 5.86 -5.89
CA GLY A 234 -18.74 4.60 -5.72
C GLY A 234 -17.28 4.74 -6.14
N GLN A 235 -17.02 5.33 -7.31
CA GLN A 235 -15.68 5.54 -7.85
C GLN A 235 -14.85 6.57 -7.04
N LEU A 236 -15.49 7.61 -6.52
CA LEU A 236 -14.86 8.69 -5.76
C LEU A 236 -14.53 8.29 -4.33
N THR A 237 -15.17 7.23 -3.80
CA THR A 237 -14.99 6.77 -2.40
C THR A 237 -14.33 5.40 -2.28
N GLN A 238 -13.84 4.80 -3.37
CA GLN A 238 -13.17 3.48 -3.31
C GLN A 238 -11.95 3.40 -2.38
N HIS A 239 -11.34 4.53 -2.01
CA HIS A 239 -10.20 4.59 -1.10
C HIS A 239 -10.59 4.67 0.38
N GLN A 240 -11.87 4.93 0.66
CA GLN A 240 -12.41 5.00 2.02
C GLN A 240 -12.42 3.64 2.73
N TRP A 241 -12.31 3.63 4.06
CA TRP A 241 -12.12 2.38 4.83
C TRP A 241 -13.43 1.80 5.36
N ASN A 242 -14.50 1.92 4.55
CA ASN A 242 -15.85 1.46 4.88
C ASN A 242 -16.56 0.83 3.65
N ALA A 243 -17.84 0.52 3.78
CA ALA A 243 -18.65 -0.12 2.74
C ALA A 243 -19.30 0.84 1.72
N VAL A 244 -19.09 2.16 1.84
CA VAL A 244 -19.81 3.16 1.03
C VAL A 244 -19.62 2.90 -0.46
N SER A 245 -18.39 2.67 -0.91
CA SER A 245 -18.14 2.51 -2.35
C SER A 245 -18.93 1.33 -2.94
N SER A 246 -18.98 0.21 -2.20
CA SER A 246 -19.74 -0.98 -2.61
C SER A 246 -21.25 -0.73 -2.55
N THR A 247 -21.69 0.05 -1.57
CA THR A 247 -23.09 0.45 -1.40
C THR A 247 -23.56 1.30 -2.58
N CYS A 248 -22.76 2.29 -2.98
CA CYS A 248 -23.04 3.14 -4.12
C CYS A 248 -23.01 2.32 -5.43
N PHE A 249 -22.01 1.46 -5.65
CA PHE A 249 -22.01 0.60 -6.84
C PHE A 249 -23.22 -0.34 -6.90
N ALA A 250 -23.63 -0.93 -5.79
CA ALA A 250 -24.83 -1.76 -5.73
C ALA A 250 -26.09 -0.98 -6.14
N ARG A 251 -26.30 0.23 -5.60
CA ARG A 251 -27.43 1.09 -6.00
C ARG A 251 -27.38 1.44 -7.48
N ALA A 252 -26.21 1.83 -8.00
CA ALA A 252 -26.04 2.17 -9.41
C ALA A 252 -26.39 1.00 -10.34
N LEU A 253 -25.93 -0.21 -10.00
CA LEU A 253 -26.24 -1.41 -10.76
C LEU A 253 -27.73 -1.75 -10.73
N ILE A 254 -28.38 -1.70 -9.56
CA ILE A 254 -29.81 -2.02 -9.43
C ILE A 254 -30.67 -1.03 -10.20
N TYR A 255 -30.40 0.28 -10.10
CA TYR A 255 -31.13 1.29 -10.90
C TYR A 255 -30.92 1.09 -12.40
N ALA A 256 -29.70 0.73 -12.82
CA ALA A 256 -29.43 0.48 -14.23
C ALA A 256 -30.15 -0.76 -14.75
N GLU A 257 -30.20 -1.85 -13.97
CA GLU A 257 -30.98 -3.03 -14.32
C GLU A 257 -32.49 -2.73 -14.30
N ARG A 258 -32.98 -1.87 -13.39
CA ARG A 258 -34.39 -1.42 -13.38
C ARG A 258 -34.75 -0.69 -14.68
N MET A 259 -33.88 0.19 -15.17
CA MET A 259 -34.09 0.90 -16.44
C MET A 259 -34.17 -0.06 -17.63
N VAL A 260 -33.33 -1.10 -17.65
CA VAL A 260 -33.36 -2.15 -18.67
C VAL A 260 -34.64 -2.99 -18.55
N ALA A 261 -34.99 -3.42 -17.34
CA ALA A 261 -36.17 -4.26 -17.07
C ALA A 261 -37.49 -3.54 -17.36
N ALA A 262 -37.53 -2.21 -17.29
CA ALA A 262 -38.71 -1.42 -17.64
C ALA A 262 -39.13 -1.57 -19.12
N ASN A 263 -38.24 -2.06 -19.99
CA ASN A 263 -38.49 -2.26 -21.41
C ASN A 263 -38.46 -3.77 -21.76
N ALA A 264 -39.52 -4.49 -21.33
CA ALA A 264 -39.56 -5.95 -21.32
C ALA A 264 -39.39 -6.64 -22.70
N ASP A 265 -39.73 -5.97 -23.81
CA ASP A 265 -39.58 -6.52 -25.16
C ASP A 265 -38.15 -6.36 -25.71
N ALA A 266 -37.49 -5.24 -25.44
CA ALA A 266 -36.10 -4.96 -25.80
C ALA A 266 -35.57 -3.73 -25.04
N PRO A 267 -34.33 -3.75 -24.52
CA PRO A 267 -33.73 -2.59 -23.87
C PRO A 267 -33.53 -1.43 -24.86
N THR A 268 -33.68 -0.19 -24.37
CA THR A 268 -33.37 1.02 -25.16
C THR A 268 -31.88 1.33 -25.13
N ALA A 269 -31.39 2.09 -26.12
CA ALA A 269 -29.99 2.54 -26.15
C ALA A 269 -29.64 3.36 -24.88
N THR A 270 -30.54 4.25 -24.46
CA THR A 270 -30.41 5.00 -23.21
C THR A 270 -30.29 4.13 -21.96
N ALA A 271 -31.10 3.08 -21.81
CA ALA A 271 -30.95 2.16 -20.68
C ALA A 271 -29.60 1.40 -20.72
N LEU A 272 -29.17 0.96 -21.91
CA LEU A 272 -27.90 0.27 -22.09
C LEU A 272 -26.68 1.18 -21.86
N TRP A 273 -26.72 2.47 -22.25
CA TRP A 273 -25.63 3.41 -21.96
C TRP A 273 -25.44 3.61 -20.46
N HIS A 274 -26.52 3.79 -19.71
CA HIS A 274 -26.46 3.94 -18.26
C HIS A 274 -25.99 2.66 -17.56
N ARG A 275 -26.43 1.48 -18.03
CA ARG A 275 -25.93 0.21 -17.53
C ARG A 275 -24.47 -0.04 -17.85
N ALA A 276 -24.03 0.28 -19.07
CA ALA A 276 -22.62 0.24 -19.43
C ALA A 276 -21.78 1.16 -18.54
N TYR A 277 -22.28 2.36 -18.22
CA TYR A 277 -21.61 3.31 -17.32
C TYR A 277 -21.43 2.75 -15.90
N ALA A 278 -22.51 2.27 -15.29
CA ALA A 278 -22.47 1.69 -13.95
C ALA A 278 -21.55 0.46 -13.89
N ARG A 279 -21.66 -0.44 -14.88
CA ARG A 279 -20.79 -1.62 -14.99
C ARG A 279 -19.33 -1.21 -15.15
N ALA A 280 -19.02 -0.22 -15.99
CA ALA A 280 -17.67 0.25 -16.22
C ALA A 280 -17.03 0.82 -14.94
N LEU A 281 -17.68 1.76 -14.26
CA LEU A 281 -17.16 2.37 -13.04
C LEU A 281 -17.07 1.39 -11.85
N THR A 282 -17.96 0.39 -11.81
CA THR A 282 -17.86 -0.70 -10.82
C THR A 282 -16.64 -1.61 -11.07
N GLY A 283 -16.14 -1.66 -12.30
CA GLY A 283 -15.03 -2.54 -12.70
C GLY A 283 -15.43 -3.80 -13.45
N LEU A 284 -16.63 -3.85 -14.01
CA LEU A 284 -17.20 -4.93 -14.83
C LEU A 284 -17.03 -4.60 -16.32
N HIS A 285 -15.78 -4.33 -16.75
CA HIS A 285 -15.48 -3.78 -18.07
C HIS A 285 -15.91 -4.70 -19.23
N GLY A 286 -15.81 -6.03 -19.05
CA GLY A 286 -16.28 -6.99 -20.04
C GLY A 286 -17.77 -6.87 -20.33
N GLN A 287 -18.60 -6.75 -19.29
CA GLN A 287 -20.05 -6.62 -19.41
C GLN A 287 -20.47 -5.22 -19.89
N ALA A 288 -19.79 -4.17 -19.45
CA ALA A 288 -19.99 -2.83 -19.97
C ALA A 288 -19.71 -2.76 -21.48
N LYS A 289 -18.63 -3.39 -21.95
CA LYS A 289 -18.32 -3.49 -23.37
C LYS A 289 -19.40 -4.25 -24.14
N ALA A 290 -19.94 -5.34 -23.59
CA ALA A 290 -21.02 -6.10 -24.22
C ALA A 290 -22.28 -5.24 -24.42
N ASP A 291 -22.64 -4.39 -23.45
CA ASP A 291 -23.73 -3.42 -23.61
C ASP A 291 -23.41 -2.42 -24.74
N LEU A 292 -22.20 -1.87 -24.79
CA LEU A 292 -21.79 -0.93 -25.84
C LEU A 292 -21.76 -1.56 -27.25
N ASP A 293 -21.39 -2.84 -27.35
CA ASP A 293 -21.40 -3.57 -28.61
C ASP A 293 -22.86 -3.82 -29.06
N THR A 294 -23.75 -4.16 -28.13
CA THR A 294 -25.19 -4.29 -28.40
C THR A 294 -25.77 -2.98 -28.92
N ILE A 295 -25.43 -1.84 -28.30
CA ILE A 295 -25.87 -0.51 -28.75
C ILE A 295 -25.39 -0.22 -30.18
N ALA A 296 -24.14 -0.59 -30.52
CA ALA A 296 -23.59 -0.36 -31.86
C ALA A 296 -24.32 -1.16 -32.96
N GLU A 297 -25.02 -2.24 -32.60
CA GLU A 297 -25.84 -3.04 -33.52
C GLU A 297 -27.29 -2.52 -33.63
N MET A 298 -27.72 -1.62 -32.74
CA MET A 298 -29.07 -1.05 -32.76
C MET A 298 -29.23 -0.05 -33.93
N SER A 299 -30.38 -0.09 -34.61
CA SER A 299 -30.69 0.77 -35.76
C SER A 299 -31.20 2.17 -35.39
N SER A 300 -31.11 2.57 -34.11
CA SER A 300 -31.78 3.77 -33.60
C SER A 300 -31.03 5.06 -33.95
N ALA A 301 -31.79 6.14 -34.14
CA ALA A 301 -31.28 7.48 -34.45
C ALA A 301 -30.97 8.33 -33.19
N GLU A 302 -30.93 7.72 -32.00
CA GLU A 302 -30.70 8.44 -30.75
C GLU A 302 -29.21 8.83 -30.66
N SER A 303 -28.93 10.13 -30.54
CA SER A 303 -27.55 10.61 -30.41
C SER A 303 -27.01 10.23 -29.04
N ALA A 304 -25.87 9.54 -29.01
CA ALA A 304 -25.20 9.17 -27.77
C ALA A 304 -24.85 10.43 -26.95
N PRO A 305 -25.16 10.47 -25.65
CA PRO A 305 -24.71 11.56 -24.77
C PRO A 305 -23.19 11.68 -24.76
N GLU A 306 -22.65 12.89 -24.66
CA GLU A 306 -21.20 13.15 -24.77
C GLU A 306 -20.36 12.29 -23.81
N TRP A 307 -20.81 12.16 -22.56
CA TRP A 307 -20.12 11.39 -21.51
C TRP A 307 -19.98 9.90 -21.82
N THR A 308 -20.77 9.34 -22.75
CA THR A 308 -20.65 7.92 -23.14
C THR A 308 -19.31 7.62 -23.82
N SER A 309 -18.66 8.64 -24.38
CA SER A 309 -17.32 8.53 -24.99
C SER A 309 -16.23 8.12 -23.98
N LEU A 310 -16.46 8.30 -22.67
CA LEU A 310 -15.54 7.88 -21.60
C LEU A 310 -15.50 6.36 -21.44
N ILE A 311 -16.59 5.66 -21.73
CA ILE A 311 -16.81 4.27 -21.26
C ILE A 311 -15.94 3.30 -22.04
N ARG A 312 -16.00 3.33 -23.38
CA ARG A 312 -15.30 2.34 -24.22
C ARG A 312 -13.77 2.38 -24.01
N PRO A 313 -13.09 3.55 -24.07
CA PRO A 313 -11.65 3.61 -23.82
C PRO A 313 -11.27 3.11 -22.43
N TYR A 314 -12.09 3.39 -21.40
CA TYR A 314 -11.86 2.90 -20.05
C TYR A 314 -11.99 1.37 -19.96
N CYS A 315 -13.03 0.79 -20.55
CA CYS A 315 -13.23 -0.67 -20.56
C CYS A 315 -12.16 -1.42 -21.38
N GLU A 316 -11.70 -0.83 -22.48
CA GLU A 316 -10.69 -1.39 -23.38
C GLU A 316 -9.24 -1.09 -22.94
N TRP A 317 -9.05 -0.45 -21.79
CA TRP A 317 -7.75 -0.09 -21.20
C TRP A 317 -6.91 0.83 -22.10
N LYS A 318 -7.55 1.73 -22.85
CA LYS A 318 -6.90 2.66 -23.79
C LYS A 318 -6.58 3.98 -23.10
N ARG A 319 -5.48 3.99 -22.33
CA ARG A 319 -5.06 5.15 -21.54
C ARG A 319 -4.83 6.40 -22.40
N LYS A 320 -4.16 6.26 -23.55
CA LYS A 320 -3.90 7.37 -24.46
C LYS A 320 -5.18 8.01 -24.98
N GLU A 321 -6.16 7.20 -25.39
CA GLU A 321 -7.46 7.71 -25.87
C GLU A 321 -8.23 8.47 -24.77
N LEU A 322 -8.16 8.04 -23.50
CA LEU A 322 -8.75 8.80 -22.39
C LEU A 322 -8.03 10.13 -22.15
N HIS A 323 -6.71 10.16 -22.26
CA HIS A 323 -5.93 11.38 -22.11
C HIS A 323 -6.20 12.36 -23.27
N GLU A 324 -6.23 11.87 -24.52
CA GLU A 324 -6.62 12.65 -25.69
C GLU A 324 -8.06 13.19 -25.57
N LEU A 325 -8.98 12.44 -24.99
CA LEU A 325 -10.34 12.91 -24.72
C LEU A 325 -10.34 14.09 -23.73
N ALA A 326 -9.47 14.05 -22.71
CA ALA A 326 -9.31 15.14 -21.76
C ALA A 326 -8.75 16.42 -22.41
N ASP A 327 -7.86 16.28 -23.38
CA ASP A 327 -7.31 17.41 -24.15
C ASP A 327 -8.36 18.05 -25.08
N ASN A 328 -9.27 17.23 -25.60
CA ASN A 328 -10.21 17.65 -26.66
C ASN A 328 -11.60 18.07 -26.16
N SER A 329 -12.03 17.65 -24.97
CA SER A 329 -13.32 18.06 -24.37
C SER A 329 -13.13 18.66 -22.98
N LYS A 330 -13.36 19.98 -22.85
CA LYS A 330 -13.34 20.67 -21.56
C LYS A 330 -14.41 20.15 -20.60
N THR A 331 -15.57 19.78 -21.14
CA THR A 331 -16.70 19.24 -20.38
C THR A 331 -16.35 17.89 -19.76
N LEU A 332 -15.69 17.01 -20.52
CA LEU A 332 -15.34 15.68 -20.06
C LEU A 332 -13.96 15.59 -19.39
N GLN A 333 -13.14 16.64 -19.49
CA GLN A 333 -11.77 16.66 -19.00
C GLN A 333 -11.62 16.12 -17.57
N PRO A 334 -12.44 16.54 -16.57
CA PRO A 334 -12.28 16.03 -15.21
C PRO A 334 -12.40 14.50 -15.11
N TRP A 335 -13.44 13.93 -15.70
CA TRP A 335 -13.67 12.48 -15.68
C TRP A 335 -12.69 11.72 -16.57
N ALA A 336 -12.34 12.26 -17.73
CA ALA A 336 -11.35 11.66 -18.63
C ALA A 336 -10.00 11.52 -17.93
N LEU A 337 -9.52 12.58 -17.26
CA LEU A 337 -8.30 12.55 -16.44
C LEU A 337 -8.42 11.58 -15.27
N ARG A 338 -9.54 11.58 -14.54
CA ARG A 338 -9.76 10.67 -13.40
C ARG A 338 -9.71 9.20 -13.80
N LEU A 339 -10.33 8.82 -14.93
CA LEU A 339 -10.34 7.47 -15.46
C LEU A 339 -8.99 7.06 -16.05
N TRP A 340 -8.32 8.00 -16.73
CA TRP A 340 -6.94 7.82 -17.19
C TRP A 340 -5.99 7.53 -16.02
N PHE A 341 -6.07 8.31 -14.93
CA PHE A 341 -5.32 8.06 -13.70
C PHE A 341 -5.63 6.68 -13.12
N GLN A 342 -6.91 6.29 -13.06
CA GLN A 342 -7.30 4.98 -12.52
C GLN A 342 -6.62 3.83 -13.28
N LEU A 343 -6.66 3.86 -14.61
CA LEU A 343 -5.98 2.84 -15.42
C LEU A 343 -4.46 2.90 -15.20
N THR A 344 -3.89 4.09 -15.11
CA THR A 344 -2.45 4.28 -14.89
C THR A 344 -2.01 3.73 -13.52
N ALA A 345 -2.75 4.03 -12.45
CA ALA A 345 -2.48 3.56 -11.10
C ALA A 345 -2.64 2.04 -10.92
N ASN A 346 -3.47 1.40 -11.77
CA ASN A 346 -3.61 -0.05 -11.79
C ASN A 346 -2.33 -0.78 -12.24
N TYR A 347 -1.44 -0.14 -13.01
CA TYR A 347 -0.14 -0.73 -13.37
C TYR A 347 0.87 -0.73 -12.21
N ARG A 348 0.63 0.07 -11.16
CA ARG A 348 1.49 0.20 -9.96
C ARG A 348 2.90 0.73 -10.23
N TYR A 349 3.07 1.56 -11.26
CA TYR A 349 4.35 2.25 -11.50
C TYR A 349 4.37 3.60 -10.79
N SER A 350 5.40 3.78 -9.96
CA SER A 350 5.59 4.96 -9.12
C SER A 350 5.61 6.27 -9.90
N GLU A 351 6.39 6.30 -10.98
CA GLU A 351 6.62 7.44 -11.86
C GLU A 351 5.32 7.85 -12.54
N TRP A 352 4.59 6.88 -13.07
CA TRP A 352 3.30 7.12 -13.71
C TRP A 352 2.26 7.62 -12.70
N ILE A 353 2.16 6.99 -11.53
CA ILE A 353 1.25 7.45 -10.45
C ILE A 353 1.58 8.90 -10.07
N TYR A 354 2.87 9.23 -9.95
CA TYR A 354 3.29 10.60 -9.63
C TYR A 354 2.87 11.61 -10.70
N HIS A 355 3.29 11.40 -11.94
CA HIS A 355 3.06 12.37 -13.02
C HIS A 355 1.58 12.50 -13.36
N SER A 356 0.87 11.38 -13.53
CA SER A 356 -0.57 11.42 -13.78
C SER A 356 -1.33 11.99 -12.59
N GLY A 357 -0.92 11.67 -11.36
CA GLY A 357 -1.50 12.24 -10.15
C GLY A 357 -1.37 13.76 -10.11
N VAL A 358 -0.18 14.31 -10.31
CA VAL A 358 0.05 15.77 -10.34
C VAL A 358 -0.83 16.44 -11.40
N GLU A 359 -0.91 15.88 -12.60
CA GLU A 359 -1.72 16.42 -13.69
C GLU A 359 -3.22 16.41 -13.36
N VAL A 360 -3.74 15.28 -12.85
CA VAL A 360 -5.15 15.21 -12.43
C VAL A 360 -5.44 16.20 -11.32
N LEU A 361 -4.56 16.34 -10.32
CA LEU A 361 -4.78 17.23 -9.18
C LEU A 361 -4.74 18.72 -9.53
N GLN A 362 -4.12 19.10 -10.65
CA GLN A 362 -4.19 20.47 -11.17
C GLN A 362 -5.58 20.79 -11.76
N ALA A 363 -6.21 19.82 -12.41
CA ALA A 363 -7.54 20.00 -13.00
C ALA A 363 -8.68 19.64 -12.01
N VAL A 364 -8.42 18.71 -11.09
CA VAL A 364 -9.41 18.07 -10.23
C VAL A 364 -8.83 17.88 -8.82
N PRO A 365 -8.70 18.97 -8.04
CA PRO A 365 -8.14 18.88 -6.69
C PRO A 365 -9.08 18.20 -5.68
N THR A 366 -10.36 18.00 -6.04
CA THR A 366 -11.36 17.25 -5.26
C THR A 366 -11.31 15.74 -5.49
N GLY A 367 -10.42 15.26 -6.37
CA GLY A 367 -10.23 13.85 -6.65
C GLY A 367 -9.48 13.13 -5.53
N TYR A 368 -10.02 13.10 -4.30
CA TYR A 368 -9.30 12.66 -3.10
C TYR A 368 -8.69 11.26 -3.18
N GLY A 369 -9.34 10.35 -3.92
CA GLY A 369 -8.80 9.01 -4.20
C GLY A 369 -7.47 9.02 -4.95
N VAL A 370 -7.17 10.06 -5.74
CA VAL A 370 -5.87 10.25 -6.41
C VAL A 370 -4.77 10.46 -5.39
N TYR A 371 -4.99 11.35 -4.40
CA TYR A 371 -4.04 11.55 -3.32
C TYR A 371 -3.82 10.27 -2.51
N SER A 372 -4.90 9.53 -2.22
CA SER A 372 -4.80 8.26 -1.50
C SER A 372 -4.00 7.21 -2.28
N ASP A 373 -4.20 7.12 -3.59
CA ASP A 373 -3.42 6.21 -4.46
C ASP A 373 -1.94 6.63 -4.52
N MET A 374 -1.64 7.93 -4.59
CA MET A 374 -0.27 8.44 -4.50
C MET A 374 0.39 8.10 -3.16
N ALA A 375 -0.33 8.29 -2.05
CA ALA A 375 0.16 7.99 -0.70
C ALA A 375 0.42 6.49 -0.48
N GLN A 376 -0.48 5.62 -0.93
CA GLN A 376 -0.41 4.18 -0.67
C GLN A 376 0.41 3.40 -1.71
N PHE A 377 0.29 3.76 -2.99
CA PHE A 377 0.85 2.99 -4.10
C PHE A 377 1.93 3.74 -4.88
N GLY A 378 2.10 5.04 -4.63
CA GLY A 378 3.08 5.87 -5.32
C GLY A 378 4.51 5.38 -5.15
N ARG A 379 4.86 4.75 -4.01
CA ARG A 379 6.17 4.15 -3.63
C ARG A 379 7.39 5.07 -3.69
N SER A 380 7.50 5.98 -4.65
CA SER A 380 8.48 7.04 -4.63
C SER A 380 8.14 8.03 -3.52
N LEU A 381 9.17 8.57 -2.88
CA LEU A 381 9.01 9.55 -1.81
C LEU A 381 8.26 10.80 -2.28
N ALA A 382 8.47 11.21 -3.54
CA ALA A 382 7.76 12.33 -4.14
C ALA A 382 6.26 12.05 -4.26
N ALA A 383 5.86 10.89 -4.79
CA ALA A 383 4.46 10.52 -4.90
C ALA A 383 3.79 10.38 -3.53
N THR A 384 4.41 9.61 -2.63
CA THR A 384 3.81 9.32 -1.34
C THR A 384 3.64 10.57 -0.49
N ARG A 385 4.66 11.45 -0.42
CA ARG A 385 4.56 12.73 0.29
C ARG A 385 3.58 13.70 -0.37
N THR A 386 3.52 13.74 -1.70
CA THR A 386 2.55 14.60 -2.40
C THR A 386 1.12 14.19 -2.05
N GLY A 387 0.80 12.90 -2.14
CA GLY A 387 -0.50 12.38 -1.74
C GLY A 387 -0.82 12.66 -0.28
N ALA A 388 0.10 12.34 0.62
CA ALA A 388 -0.11 12.42 2.06
C ALA A 388 -0.20 13.86 2.62
N ASN A 389 0.61 14.79 2.11
CA ASN A 389 0.71 16.15 2.67
C ASN A 389 -0.28 17.13 2.01
N TYR A 390 -0.58 16.98 0.72
CA TYR A 390 -1.49 17.92 0.05
C TYR A 390 -2.96 17.55 0.20
N ALA A 391 -3.31 16.28 0.46
CA ALA A 391 -4.72 15.88 0.59
C ALA A 391 -5.47 16.60 1.72
N PRO A 392 -4.92 16.72 2.96
CA PRO A 392 -5.60 17.44 4.04
C PRO A 392 -5.90 18.90 3.69
N ALA A 393 -4.93 19.59 3.08
CA ALA A 393 -5.09 20.98 2.66
C ALA A 393 -6.12 21.13 1.54
N ALA A 394 -6.07 20.24 0.54
CA ALA A 394 -7.05 20.22 -0.56
C ALA A 394 -8.46 19.96 -0.02
N PHE A 395 -8.63 18.95 0.82
CA PHE A 395 -9.94 18.62 1.37
C PHE A 395 -10.50 19.73 2.24
N ASN A 396 -9.68 20.34 3.10
CA ASN A 396 -10.09 21.52 3.86
C ASN A 396 -10.60 22.65 2.94
N HIS A 397 -9.84 22.98 1.90
CA HIS A 397 -10.16 24.10 1.03
C HIS A 397 -11.41 23.82 0.16
N PHE A 398 -11.41 22.70 -0.57
CA PHE A 398 -12.41 22.44 -1.58
C PHE A 398 -13.72 21.89 -1.00
N SER A 399 -13.71 21.14 0.10
CA SER A 399 -14.96 20.67 0.71
C SER A 399 -15.86 21.82 1.18
N VAL A 400 -15.27 22.91 1.67
CA VAL A 400 -16.00 24.11 2.05
C VAL A 400 -16.65 24.77 0.84
N ILE A 401 -15.91 24.93 -0.26
CA ILE A 401 -16.41 25.53 -1.50
C ILE A 401 -17.56 24.71 -2.05
N SER A 402 -17.40 23.39 -2.11
CA SER A 402 -18.44 22.50 -2.63
C SER A 402 -19.67 22.47 -1.72
N LEU A 403 -19.52 22.54 -0.39
CA LEU A 403 -20.67 22.66 0.52
C LEU A 403 -21.42 23.99 0.37
N ASP A 404 -20.71 25.10 0.18
CA ASP A 404 -21.32 26.43 -0.02
C ASP A 404 -22.14 26.49 -1.31
N SER A 405 -21.82 25.64 -2.29
CA SER A 405 -22.58 25.52 -3.54
C SER A 405 -23.93 24.79 -3.40
N LEU A 406 -24.21 24.15 -2.25
CA LEU A 406 -25.45 23.40 -2.04
C LEU A 406 -26.59 24.31 -1.58
N GLU A 407 -27.66 24.36 -2.37
CA GLU A 407 -28.79 25.27 -2.16
C GLU A 407 -29.58 24.99 -0.87
N ASP A 408 -29.75 23.71 -0.52
CA ASP A 408 -30.60 23.22 0.58
C ASP A 408 -29.80 22.85 1.85
N LEU A 409 -28.53 23.25 1.93
CA LEU A 409 -27.67 22.91 3.08
C LEU A 409 -28.30 23.37 4.42
N PRO A 410 -28.22 22.55 5.50
CA PRO A 410 -28.81 22.88 6.79
C PRO A 410 -28.32 24.23 7.32
N ALA A 411 -29.23 25.02 7.91
CA ALA A 411 -28.93 26.37 8.38
C ALA A 411 -27.76 26.38 9.37
N GLU A 412 -27.67 25.40 10.27
CA GLU A 412 -26.57 25.30 11.24
C GLU A 412 -25.21 25.11 10.54
N VAL A 413 -25.17 24.39 9.43
CA VAL A 413 -23.95 24.20 8.62
C VAL A 413 -23.63 25.47 7.85
N LYS A 414 -24.61 26.08 7.18
CA LYS A 414 -24.45 27.37 6.47
C LYS A 414 -23.89 28.47 7.38
N THR A 415 -24.29 28.50 8.66
CA THR A 415 -23.80 29.52 9.61
C THR A 415 -22.31 29.39 9.94
N VAL A 416 -21.74 28.20 9.82
CA VAL A 416 -20.31 27.95 10.10
C VAL A 416 -19.46 27.92 8.84
N LEU A 417 -20.07 27.77 7.65
CA LEU A 417 -19.35 27.77 6.38
C LEU A 417 -18.68 29.11 6.09
N PRO A 418 -17.42 29.08 5.61
CA PRO A 418 -16.74 30.25 5.07
C PRO A 418 -17.39 31.00 3.88
N THR A 419 -18.09 32.10 4.15
CA THR A 419 -18.56 33.17 3.25
C THR A 419 -17.54 34.33 3.30
N ASN A 420 -16.71 34.43 2.26
CA ASN A 420 -15.73 35.45 1.85
C ASN A 420 -15.01 36.39 2.86
N GLU A 421 -13.67 36.43 2.73
CA GLU A 421 -12.60 37.30 3.30
C GLU A 421 -12.54 37.54 4.81
N VAL A 422 -13.66 37.64 5.52
CA VAL A 422 -13.71 37.73 7.00
C VAL A 422 -13.27 36.40 7.64
N LYS A 423 -13.19 35.32 6.85
CA LYS A 423 -13.01 33.94 7.31
C LYS A 423 -11.60 33.45 7.58
N ALA A 424 -10.55 34.13 7.13
CA ALA A 424 -9.19 33.80 7.56
C ALA A 424 -8.97 34.15 9.06
N GLN A 425 -9.60 35.24 9.52
CA GLN A 425 -9.45 35.72 10.90
C GLN A 425 -10.39 35.02 11.89
N LEU A 426 -11.59 34.61 11.46
CA LEU A 426 -12.51 33.85 12.32
C LEU A 426 -12.07 32.39 12.50
N LEU A 427 -11.49 31.76 11.47
CA LEU A 427 -10.84 30.46 11.60
C LEU A 427 -9.64 30.52 12.56
N ALA A 428 -8.79 31.54 12.44
CA ALA A 428 -7.71 31.80 13.42
C ALA A 428 -8.23 32.02 14.86
N GLY A 429 -9.42 32.60 15.02
CA GLY A 429 -10.07 32.84 16.31
C GLY A 429 -10.83 31.63 16.90
N LEU A 430 -11.22 30.66 16.07
CA LEU A 430 -11.91 29.43 16.48
C LEU A 430 -10.95 28.24 16.67
N THR A 431 -9.77 28.24 16.04
CA THR A 431 -8.79 27.14 16.15
C THR A 431 -7.63 27.41 17.08
N ASN A 432 -7.36 28.66 17.52
CA ASN A 432 -6.18 28.97 18.34
C ASN A 432 -4.87 28.38 17.75
N ASP A 433 -4.82 28.23 16.42
CA ASP A 433 -3.66 27.75 15.70
C ASP A 433 -2.85 28.97 15.24
N PRO A 434 -1.66 29.22 15.82
CA PRO A 434 -0.86 30.39 15.52
C PRO A 434 -0.24 30.38 14.12
N GLU A 435 -0.38 29.29 13.34
CA GLU A 435 0.19 29.21 11.99
C GLU A 435 -0.79 28.68 10.94
N PRO A 436 -1.21 29.47 9.92
CA PRO A 436 -1.92 28.96 8.74
C PRO A 436 -1.03 28.08 7.83
N GLN A 437 0.05 27.51 8.36
CA GLN A 437 0.88 26.48 7.75
C GLN A 437 0.41 25.06 8.09
N ASP A 438 -0.52 24.88 9.05
CA ASP A 438 -1.06 23.55 9.35
C ASP A 438 -2.02 23.07 8.25
N GLN A 439 -1.69 21.92 7.67
CA GLN A 439 -2.43 21.23 6.62
C GLN A 439 -3.69 20.55 7.16
N PHE A 440 -3.75 20.28 8.48
CA PHE A 440 -4.87 19.64 9.15
C PHE A 440 -5.71 20.66 9.91
N THR A 441 -7.04 20.58 9.74
CA THR A 441 -8.00 21.38 10.50
C THR A 441 -9.16 20.51 10.96
N PRO A 442 -9.77 20.80 12.12
CA PRO A 442 -10.98 20.10 12.55
C PRO A 442 -12.21 20.44 11.70
N LEU A 443 -12.14 21.45 10.80
CA LEU A 443 -13.33 21.98 10.11
C LEU A 443 -14.11 20.90 9.31
N PRO A 444 -13.52 20.11 8.39
CA PRO A 444 -14.29 19.11 7.65
C PRO A 444 -14.94 18.04 8.55
N GLY A 445 -14.22 17.56 9.57
CA GLY A 445 -14.77 16.60 10.53
C GLY A 445 -15.92 17.21 11.36
N TYR A 446 -15.78 18.48 11.76
CA TYR A 446 -16.82 19.22 12.45
C TYR A 446 -18.05 19.47 11.58
N LEU A 447 -17.88 19.89 10.32
CA LEU A 447 -18.97 20.04 9.34
C LEU A 447 -19.69 18.70 9.14
N GLY A 448 -18.95 17.60 9.00
CA GLY A 448 -19.54 16.26 8.92
C GLY A 448 -20.34 15.87 10.17
N GLN A 449 -19.90 16.28 11.37
CA GLN A 449 -20.69 16.08 12.60
C GLN A 449 -21.94 16.94 12.65
N LEU A 450 -21.89 18.19 12.17
CA LEU A 450 -23.06 19.05 12.10
C LEU A 450 -24.10 18.49 11.12
N LEU A 451 -23.69 18.07 9.93
CA LEU A 451 -24.56 17.40 8.95
C LEU A 451 -25.24 16.16 9.55
N HIS A 452 -24.46 15.35 10.27
CA HIS A 452 -24.98 14.20 10.99
C HIS A 452 -26.03 14.59 12.06
N ASN A 453 -25.77 15.65 12.83
CA ASN A 453 -26.70 16.11 13.86
C ASN A 453 -27.97 16.76 13.25
N SER A 454 -27.86 17.51 12.16
CA SER A 454 -29.00 18.12 11.48
C SER A 454 -29.94 17.05 10.91
N SER A 455 -29.41 15.90 10.49
CA SER A 455 -30.21 14.78 9.98
C SER A 455 -31.13 14.15 11.02
N LYS A 456 -30.81 14.27 12.32
CA LYS A 456 -31.71 13.81 13.38
C LYS A 456 -33.02 14.58 13.44
N LYS A 457 -33.11 15.73 12.76
CA LYS A 457 -34.34 16.52 12.62
C LYS A 457 -35.09 16.22 11.31
N GLU A 458 -34.51 15.41 10.43
CA GLU A 458 -34.99 15.21 9.07
C GLU A 458 -35.95 14.02 8.98
N THR A 459 -37.25 14.32 8.87
CA THR A 459 -38.31 13.32 8.71
C THR A 459 -38.69 13.06 7.26
N ALA A 460 -38.03 13.70 6.29
CA ALA A 460 -38.30 13.49 4.88
C ALA A 460 -37.72 12.16 4.37
N GLY A 461 -38.34 11.60 3.33
CA GLY A 461 -37.79 10.49 2.55
C GLY A 461 -36.65 10.97 1.66
N GLY A 462 -35.61 10.15 1.47
CA GLY A 462 -34.44 10.49 0.66
C GLY A 462 -33.11 10.16 1.33
N LEU A 463 -32.01 10.55 0.68
CA LEU A 463 -30.65 10.39 1.20
C LEU A 463 -30.32 11.51 2.19
N THR A 464 -30.09 11.16 3.45
CA THR A 464 -29.91 12.12 4.55
C THR A 464 -28.57 12.86 4.52
N TRP A 465 -28.51 14.05 5.13
CA TRP A 465 -27.26 14.81 5.31
C TRP A 465 -26.18 14.04 6.08
N SER A 466 -26.56 13.09 6.93
CA SER A 466 -25.62 12.30 7.71
C SER A 466 -24.83 11.35 6.85
N ALA A 467 -25.36 10.95 5.68
CA ALA A 467 -24.57 10.23 4.69
C ALA A 467 -23.42 11.09 4.18
N LEU A 468 -23.68 12.34 3.75
CA LEU A 468 -22.59 13.25 3.38
C LEU A 468 -21.62 13.49 4.54
N GLY A 469 -22.15 13.69 5.75
CA GLY A 469 -21.32 13.84 6.95
C GLY A 469 -20.45 12.62 7.24
N TYR A 470 -20.92 11.41 6.92
CA TYR A 470 -20.14 10.18 7.04
C TYR A 470 -19.02 10.11 6.01
N LEU A 471 -19.28 10.45 4.74
CA LEU A 471 -18.26 10.54 3.68
C LEU A 471 -17.13 11.50 4.09
N MET A 472 -17.49 12.67 4.63
CA MET A 472 -16.51 13.68 5.02
C MET A 472 -15.65 13.25 6.22
N LYS A 473 -16.24 12.61 7.22
CA LYS A 473 -15.50 12.10 8.38
C LYS A 473 -14.54 10.98 8.00
N GLU A 474 -14.98 10.08 7.14
CA GLU A 474 -14.14 8.99 6.65
C GLU A 474 -12.99 9.53 5.79
N GLU A 475 -13.25 10.52 4.94
CA GLU A 475 -12.22 11.19 4.15
C GLU A 475 -11.16 11.85 5.03
N ALA A 476 -11.58 12.61 6.06
CA ALA A 476 -10.67 13.22 7.02
C ALA A 476 -9.79 12.16 7.72
N PHE A 477 -10.38 11.03 8.10
CA PHE A 477 -9.66 9.93 8.73
C PHE A 477 -8.63 9.30 7.78
N VAL A 478 -9.00 9.00 6.53
CA VAL A 478 -8.11 8.37 5.56
C VAL A 478 -6.92 9.26 5.23
N GLN A 479 -7.13 10.58 5.14
CA GLN A 479 -6.03 11.54 4.93
C GLN A 479 -5.06 11.57 6.11
N ALA A 480 -5.57 11.56 7.35
CA ALA A 480 -4.73 11.44 8.54
C ALA A 480 -3.96 10.12 8.56
N ALA A 481 -4.63 8.99 8.25
CA ALA A 481 -4.00 7.68 8.21
C ALA A 481 -2.88 7.60 7.15
N ASN A 482 -3.11 8.16 5.96
CA ASN A 482 -2.12 8.24 4.89
C ASN A 482 -0.93 9.14 5.28
N TYR A 483 -1.18 10.29 5.94
CA TYR A 483 -0.12 11.15 6.48
C TYR A 483 0.78 10.39 7.44
N PHE A 484 0.20 9.78 8.48
CA PHE A 484 0.96 9.06 9.48
C PHE A 484 1.74 7.87 8.88
N GLN A 485 1.12 7.14 7.95
CA GLN A 485 1.79 6.05 7.22
C GLN A 485 3.07 6.55 6.53
N VAL A 486 3.00 7.66 5.80
CA VAL A 486 4.12 8.20 5.03
C VAL A 486 5.17 8.82 5.96
N SER A 487 4.76 9.52 7.01
CA SER A 487 5.65 10.14 7.99
C SER A 487 6.54 9.12 8.70
N MET A 488 6.01 7.95 9.08
CA MET A 488 6.84 6.90 9.69
C MET A 488 7.86 6.28 8.73
N VAL A 489 7.59 6.22 7.43
CA VAL A 489 8.56 5.70 6.46
C VAL A 489 9.75 6.66 6.34
N ALA A 490 9.56 7.94 6.67
CA ALA A 490 10.59 8.96 6.57
C ALA A 490 11.49 9.07 7.82
N THR A 491 11.02 8.68 9.00
CA THR A 491 11.76 8.91 10.26
C THR A 491 11.57 7.78 11.27
N GLU A 492 12.63 7.49 12.05
CA GLU A 492 12.60 6.53 13.17
C GLU A 492 12.11 7.17 14.49
N THR A 493 11.51 8.36 14.44
CA THR A 493 11.05 9.10 15.62
C THR A 493 9.58 8.83 15.92
N SER A 494 9.20 9.01 17.18
CA SER A 494 7.79 9.13 17.58
C SER A 494 7.14 10.33 16.88
N HIS A 495 5.86 10.20 16.50
CA HIS A 495 5.04 11.29 15.97
C HIS A 495 4.06 11.80 17.03
N ALA A 496 4.44 11.80 18.32
CA ALA A 496 3.58 12.21 19.43
C ALA A 496 2.94 13.59 19.22
N ASP A 497 3.73 14.59 18.80
CA ASP A 497 3.25 15.96 18.58
C ASP A 497 2.23 16.03 17.43
N ASP A 498 2.49 15.30 16.33
CA ASP A 498 1.54 15.17 15.23
C ASP A 498 0.25 14.44 15.67
N VAL A 499 0.36 13.41 16.51
CA VAL A 499 -0.81 12.71 17.07
C VAL A 499 -1.64 13.65 17.93
N ASP A 500 -1.03 14.40 18.83
CA ASP A 500 -1.71 15.38 19.68
C ASP A 500 -2.43 16.46 18.86
N ARG A 501 -1.88 16.80 17.70
CA ARG A 501 -2.42 17.81 16.78
C ARG A 501 -3.54 17.27 15.87
N ILE A 502 -3.37 16.09 15.29
CA ILE A 502 -4.25 15.55 14.23
C ILE A 502 -5.40 14.69 14.80
N VAL A 503 -5.18 13.90 15.85
CA VAL A 503 -6.24 13.04 16.42
C VAL A 503 -7.51 13.82 16.79
N PRO A 504 -7.44 15.04 17.37
CA PRO A 504 -8.63 15.84 17.63
C PRO A 504 -9.42 16.24 16.37
N THR A 505 -8.79 16.32 15.20
CA THR A 505 -9.44 16.79 13.95
C THR A 505 -10.28 15.72 13.27
N VAL A 506 -10.01 14.43 13.53
CA VAL A 506 -10.75 13.30 12.97
C VAL A 506 -11.89 12.80 13.89
N GLY A 507 -11.96 13.32 15.12
CA GLY A 507 -13.02 13.00 16.07
C GLY A 507 -13.06 11.52 16.52
N GLN A 508 -14.25 11.02 16.85
CA GLN A 508 -14.47 9.65 17.33
C GLN A 508 -14.57 8.63 16.18
N HIS A 509 -13.50 8.50 15.38
CA HIS A 509 -13.46 7.47 14.33
C HIS A 509 -13.26 6.07 14.92
N ARG A 510 -13.90 5.04 14.35
CA ARG A 510 -13.82 3.64 14.83
C ARG A 510 -12.38 3.08 14.85
N TYR A 511 -11.50 3.64 14.01
CA TYR A 511 -10.08 3.26 13.93
C TYR A 511 -9.14 4.31 14.54
N LEU A 512 -9.62 5.18 15.42
CA LEU A 512 -8.77 6.16 16.12
C LEU A 512 -7.56 5.54 16.84
N PRO A 513 -7.65 4.35 17.49
CA PRO A 513 -6.48 3.70 18.10
C PRO A 513 -5.33 3.46 17.12
N LEU A 514 -5.61 3.36 15.82
CA LEU A 514 -4.57 3.27 14.80
C LEU A 514 -3.72 4.54 14.79
N LEU A 515 -4.35 5.72 14.72
CA LEU A 515 -3.65 7.01 14.69
C LEU A 515 -2.91 7.25 16.01
N GLU A 516 -3.53 6.92 17.14
CA GLU A 516 -2.89 7.03 18.46
C GLU A 516 -1.60 6.21 18.56
N SER A 517 -1.51 5.08 17.86
CA SER A 517 -0.35 4.21 17.93
C SER A 517 0.92 4.83 17.34
N TYR A 518 0.79 5.84 16.48
CA TYR A 518 1.91 6.59 15.91
C TYR A 518 2.62 7.49 16.93
N ARG A 519 2.04 7.66 18.12
CA ARG A 519 2.72 8.29 19.27
C ARG A 519 3.90 7.45 19.72
N PHE A 520 3.86 6.15 19.52
CA PHE A 520 4.83 5.22 20.09
C PHE A 520 5.88 4.83 19.08
N HIS A 521 7.11 4.69 19.53
CA HIS A 521 8.21 4.22 18.69
C HIS A 521 8.04 2.72 18.42
N ARG A 522 7.78 2.35 17.15
CA ARG A 522 7.49 0.97 16.69
C ARG A 522 8.39 -0.13 17.27
N VAL A 523 9.68 0.14 17.39
CA VAL A 523 10.65 -0.84 17.92
C VAL A 523 10.68 -0.88 19.46
N ARG A 524 10.54 0.27 20.13
CA ARG A 524 10.80 0.41 21.58
C ARG A 524 9.55 0.22 22.45
N GLU A 525 8.38 0.51 21.89
CA GLU A 525 7.11 0.60 22.61
C GLU A 525 6.06 -0.33 22.00
N LYS A 526 6.48 -1.57 21.68
CA LYS A 526 5.64 -2.59 21.03
C LYS A 526 4.41 -2.95 21.86
N ASP A 527 4.53 -2.98 23.18
CA ASP A 527 3.43 -3.35 24.07
C ASP A 527 2.32 -2.28 24.07
N GLN A 528 2.70 -1.00 24.02
CA GLN A 528 1.76 0.12 23.91
C GLN A 528 1.01 0.07 22.57
N ILE A 529 1.74 -0.19 21.47
CA ILE A 529 1.14 -0.35 20.14
C ILE A 529 0.21 -1.57 20.12
N ALA A 530 0.63 -2.71 20.69
CA ALA A 530 -0.20 -3.91 20.78
C ALA A 530 -1.46 -3.68 21.63
N ALA A 531 -1.36 -2.92 22.73
CA ALA A 531 -2.51 -2.56 23.55
C ALA A 531 -3.54 -1.72 22.78
N LEU A 532 -3.09 -0.80 21.93
CA LEU A 532 -3.98 -0.05 21.03
C LEU A 532 -4.53 -0.92 19.90
N GLY A 533 -3.69 -1.77 19.30
CA GLY A 533 -4.10 -2.71 18.26
C GLY A 533 -5.18 -3.69 18.76
N GLY A 534 -5.13 -4.09 20.04
CA GLY A 534 -6.14 -4.94 20.66
C GLY A 534 -7.50 -4.25 20.87
N LYS A 535 -7.57 -2.91 20.73
CA LYS A 535 -8.83 -2.14 20.73
C LYS A 535 -9.44 -2.00 19.33
N LEU A 536 -8.71 -2.36 18.27
CA LEU A 536 -9.22 -2.29 16.91
C LEU A 536 -10.22 -3.42 16.69
N ASN A 537 -11.37 -3.08 16.11
CA ASN A 537 -12.33 -4.04 15.56
C ASN A 537 -12.46 -3.81 14.04
N PRO A 538 -11.55 -4.38 13.22
CA PRO A 538 -11.59 -4.19 11.77
C PRO A 538 -12.88 -4.77 11.17
N GLN A 539 -13.69 -3.91 10.57
CA GLN A 539 -14.93 -4.25 9.87
C GLN A 539 -14.77 -4.00 8.36
N ASP A 540 -15.42 -4.84 7.55
CA ASP A 540 -15.48 -4.72 6.09
C ASP A 540 -14.10 -4.52 5.45
N VAL A 541 -13.11 -5.25 5.95
CA VAL A 541 -11.69 -5.05 5.60
C VAL A 541 -11.47 -5.19 4.10
N THR A 542 -10.87 -4.18 3.47
CA THR A 542 -10.48 -4.20 2.05
C THR A 542 -8.97 -4.09 1.88
N GLY A 543 -8.47 -4.25 0.65
CA GLY A 543 -7.05 -4.02 0.33
C GLY A 543 -6.57 -2.59 0.64
N ARG A 544 -7.48 -1.61 0.75
CA ARG A 544 -7.17 -0.20 1.11
C ARG A 544 -6.74 -0.03 2.57
N MET A 545 -7.09 -1.00 3.40
CA MET A 545 -6.78 -1.02 4.84
C MET A 545 -5.48 -1.78 5.12
N SER A 546 -4.62 -2.00 4.12
CA SER A 546 -3.37 -2.76 4.27
C SER A 546 -2.47 -2.20 5.37
N THR A 547 -2.43 -0.88 5.52
CA THR A 547 -1.69 -0.20 6.59
C THR A 547 -2.22 -0.54 7.98
N LEU A 548 -3.55 -0.58 8.15
CA LEU A 548 -4.17 -1.01 9.39
C LEU A 548 -3.77 -2.47 9.69
N CYS A 549 -3.93 -3.37 8.71
CA CYS A 549 -3.55 -4.78 8.87
C CYS A 549 -2.08 -4.94 9.24
N HIS A 550 -1.16 -4.24 8.57
CA HIS A 550 0.28 -4.36 8.83
C HIS A 550 0.68 -3.79 10.20
N LEU A 551 0.05 -2.71 10.66
CA LEU A 551 0.40 -2.11 11.94
C LEU A 551 -0.01 -3.01 13.12
N CYS A 552 -1.16 -3.68 13.05
CA CYS A 552 -1.59 -4.62 14.07
C CYS A 552 -1.29 -6.09 13.71
N TRP A 553 -0.38 -6.35 12.76
CA TRP A 553 -0.16 -7.67 12.18
C TRP A 553 0.07 -8.76 13.23
N TYR A 554 0.92 -8.49 14.23
CA TYR A 554 1.25 -9.45 15.30
C TYR A 554 0.52 -9.17 16.62
N THR A 555 -0.44 -8.25 16.63
CA THR A 555 -1.20 -7.94 17.85
C THR A 555 -2.15 -9.08 18.17
N LYS A 556 -2.02 -9.69 19.35
CA LYS A 556 -2.87 -10.82 19.75
C LYS A 556 -4.08 -10.33 20.55
N ILE A 557 -5.27 -10.81 20.19
CA ILE A 557 -6.47 -10.77 21.06
C ILE A 557 -6.67 -12.19 21.61
N ASP A 558 -6.93 -12.28 22.92
CA ASP A 558 -7.18 -13.53 23.66
C ASP A 558 -6.08 -14.60 23.52
N GLY A 559 -4.84 -14.17 23.25
CA GLY A 559 -3.65 -15.01 23.19
C GLY A 559 -3.57 -15.98 22.00
N ARG A 560 -4.56 -16.01 21.11
CA ARG A 560 -4.66 -17.05 20.05
C ARG A 560 -4.68 -16.52 18.61
N LYS A 561 -5.19 -15.32 18.34
CA LYS A 561 -5.30 -14.80 16.97
C LYS A 561 -4.65 -13.42 16.83
N GLU A 562 -3.89 -13.28 15.77
CA GLU A 562 -3.22 -12.05 15.32
C GLU A 562 -4.22 -11.17 14.57
N VAL A 563 -4.59 -10.01 15.13
CA VAL A 563 -5.67 -9.14 14.61
C VAL A 563 -5.40 -8.74 13.16
N GLY A 564 -4.24 -8.16 12.89
CA GLY A 564 -3.92 -7.64 11.56
C GLY A 564 -3.79 -8.74 10.52
N ARG A 565 -3.22 -9.89 10.89
CA ARG A 565 -3.16 -11.07 10.03
C ARG A 565 -4.55 -11.62 9.72
N ALA A 566 -5.42 -11.77 10.72
CA ALA A 566 -6.77 -12.26 10.51
C ALA A 566 -7.61 -11.27 9.68
N ALA A 567 -7.48 -9.96 9.94
CA ALA A 567 -8.05 -8.89 9.11
C ALA A 567 -7.58 -8.99 7.65
N TRP A 568 -6.29 -9.24 7.44
CA TRP A 568 -5.75 -9.42 6.10
C TRP A 568 -6.28 -10.68 5.42
N GLU A 569 -6.27 -11.83 6.09
CA GLU A 569 -6.72 -13.10 5.54
C GLU A 569 -8.24 -13.11 5.27
N GLY A 570 -9.02 -12.43 6.13
CA GLY A 570 -10.47 -12.25 6.01
C GLY A 570 -10.90 -11.07 5.14
N ARG A 571 -9.96 -10.33 4.53
CA ARG A 571 -10.29 -9.15 3.72
C ARG A 571 -11.19 -9.53 2.55
N THR A 572 -12.17 -8.69 2.25
CA THR A 572 -13.07 -8.91 1.13
C THR A 572 -12.32 -8.81 -0.20
N ARG A 573 -12.38 -9.88 -0.99
CA ARG A 573 -12.00 -9.85 -2.41
C ARG A 573 -13.21 -9.41 -3.23
N LEU A 574 -13.21 -8.13 -3.64
CA LEU A 574 -14.24 -7.60 -4.51
C LEU A 574 -14.10 -8.20 -5.94
N PRO A 575 -15.17 -8.81 -6.50
CA PRO A 575 -15.20 -9.44 -7.81
C PRO A 575 -15.36 -8.38 -8.93
N THR A 576 -14.43 -7.44 -8.96
CA THR A 576 -14.34 -6.37 -9.95
C THR A 576 -12.88 -6.21 -10.38
N ALA A 577 -12.60 -5.57 -11.52
CA ALA A 577 -11.21 -5.39 -11.96
C ALA A 577 -10.34 -4.72 -10.88
N GLN A 578 -10.81 -3.60 -10.31
CA GLN A 578 -10.11 -2.83 -9.27
C GLN A 578 -10.03 -3.63 -7.96
N GLY A 579 -11.10 -4.32 -7.58
CA GLY A 579 -11.16 -5.18 -6.40
C GLY A 579 -10.15 -6.33 -6.43
N LEU A 580 -10.03 -6.98 -7.59
CA LEU A 580 -9.04 -8.02 -7.83
C LEU A 580 -7.62 -7.47 -7.78
N LEU A 581 -7.37 -6.34 -8.46
CA LEU A 581 -6.07 -5.67 -8.47
C LEU A 581 -5.63 -5.26 -7.06
N LEU A 582 -6.53 -4.73 -6.24
CA LEU A 582 -6.24 -4.41 -4.84
C LEU A 582 -5.93 -5.66 -4.01
N SER A 583 -6.53 -6.81 -4.33
CA SER A 583 -6.27 -8.07 -3.62
C SER A 583 -4.89 -8.65 -3.92
N ILE A 584 -4.42 -8.54 -5.17
CA ILE A 584 -3.10 -9.04 -5.61
C ILE A 584 -1.97 -8.04 -5.41
N TYR A 585 -2.26 -6.73 -5.52
CA TYR A 585 -1.31 -5.62 -5.41
C TYR A 585 -1.72 -4.61 -4.32
N PRO A 586 -1.82 -5.04 -3.05
CA PRO A 586 -2.32 -4.20 -1.96
C PRO A 586 -1.30 -3.19 -1.42
N SER A 587 -0.01 -3.35 -1.75
CA SER A 587 1.06 -2.42 -1.36
C SER A 587 2.10 -2.21 -2.47
N GLY A 588 1.86 -2.74 -3.67
CA GLY A 588 2.58 -2.43 -4.91
C GLY A 588 2.63 -3.56 -5.92
N MET A 589 3.63 -3.56 -6.81
CA MET A 589 3.59 -4.29 -8.08
C MET A 589 3.85 -5.80 -8.03
N TYR A 590 4.28 -6.34 -6.89
CA TYR A 590 4.66 -7.74 -6.76
C TYR A 590 3.56 -8.55 -6.08
N TRP A 591 3.15 -9.62 -6.73
CA TRP A 591 2.27 -10.64 -6.18
C TRP A 591 3.02 -11.96 -6.19
N GLN A 592 3.15 -12.61 -5.03
CA GLN A 592 3.70 -13.95 -4.92
C GLN A 592 2.54 -14.95 -4.82
N PRO A 593 2.15 -15.60 -5.92
CA PRO A 593 1.07 -16.57 -5.87
C PRO A 593 1.49 -17.78 -5.05
N GLY A 594 0.62 -18.26 -4.17
CA GLY A 594 0.89 -19.47 -3.38
C GLY A 594 0.82 -20.77 -4.21
N SER A 595 0.27 -20.74 -5.43
CA SER A 595 0.20 -21.91 -6.33
C SER A 595 -0.16 -21.51 -7.77
N ASP A 596 0.14 -22.38 -8.74
CA ASP A 596 -0.30 -22.24 -10.14
C ASP A 596 -1.83 -22.19 -10.29
N THR A 597 -2.55 -22.86 -9.39
CA THR A 597 -4.02 -22.81 -9.36
C THR A 597 -4.50 -21.42 -8.99
N ALA A 598 -3.84 -20.75 -8.04
CA ALA A 598 -4.16 -19.37 -7.70
C ALA A 598 -3.89 -18.43 -8.90
N VAL A 599 -2.77 -18.63 -9.62
CA VAL A 599 -2.45 -17.89 -10.85
C VAL A 599 -3.57 -18.04 -11.87
N ARG A 600 -3.92 -19.27 -12.26
CA ARG A 600 -4.96 -19.55 -13.25
C ARG A 600 -6.33 -18.97 -12.85
N MET A 601 -6.69 -19.09 -11.57
CA MET A 601 -7.96 -18.57 -11.07
C MET A 601 -7.99 -17.03 -11.19
N VAL A 602 -6.96 -16.35 -10.70
CA VAL A 602 -6.87 -14.89 -10.73
C VAL A 602 -6.83 -14.35 -12.15
N THR A 603 -6.02 -14.94 -13.05
CA THR A 603 -5.91 -14.45 -14.43
C THR A 603 -7.18 -14.72 -15.23
N SER A 604 -7.86 -15.85 -15.00
CA SER A 604 -9.18 -16.13 -15.58
C SER A 604 -10.22 -15.11 -15.13
N GLU A 605 -10.31 -14.83 -13.83
CA GLU A 605 -11.23 -13.82 -13.29
C GLU A 605 -10.91 -12.41 -13.81
N LEU A 606 -9.64 -12.01 -13.87
CA LEU A 606 -9.26 -10.70 -14.40
C LEU A 606 -9.59 -10.56 -15.89
N ARG A 607 -9.37 -11.60 -16.71
CA ARG A 607 -9.75 -11.58 -18.14
C ARG A 607 -11.27 -11.47 -18.32
N ALA A 608 -12.02 -12.05 -17.41
CA ALA A 608 -13.47 -11.98 -17.42
C ALA A 608 -13.98 -10.56 -17.14
N TYR A 609 -13.47 -9.90 -16.08
CA TYR A 609 -13.91 -8.55 -15.75
C TYR A 609 -13.24 -7.47 -16.60
N ALA A 610 -11.99 -7.68 -17.04
CA ALA A 610 -11.18 -6.73 -17.78
C ALA A 610 -10.43 -7.42 -18.94
N PRO A 611 -11.14 -7.83 -20.01
CA PRO A 611 -10.58 -8.64 -21.10
C PRO A 611 -9.44 -8.00 -21.88
N HIS A 612 -9.34 -6.66 -21.85
CA HIS A 612 -8.28 -5.90 -22.51
C HIS A 612 -7.14 -5.47 -21.57
N SER A 613 -7.17 -5.88 -20.30
CA SER A 613 -6.06 -5.63 -19.37
C SER A 613 -4.85 -6.48 -19.74
N GLU A 614 -3.65 -5.90 -19.64
CA GLU A 614 -2.37 -6.62 -19.82
C GLU A 614 -1.92 -7.34 -18.54
N ILE A 615 -2.53 -7.02 -17.40
CA ILE A 615 -2.17 -7.57 -16.08
C ILE A 615 -2.25 -9.10 -16.01
N PRO A 616 -3.24 -9.79 -16.61
CA PRO A 616 -3.23 -11.26 -16.69
C PRO A 616 -1.97 -11.82 -17.35
N ALA A 617 -1.48 -11.20 -18.44
CA ALA A 617 -0.26 -11.62 -19.09
C ALA A 617 0.96 -11.38 -18.19
N ARG A 618 1.04 -10.20 -17.53
CA ARG A 618 2.09 -9.90 -16.54
C ARG A 618 2.19 -10.99 -15.46
N ILE A 619 1.05 -11.37 -14.88
CA ILE A 619 0.97 -12.38 -13.83
C ILE A 619 1.45 -13.74 -14.35
N GLU A 620 1.05 -14.14 -15.55
CA GLU A 620 1.46 -15.40 -16.15
C GLU A 620 2.96 -15.45 -16.45
N ILE A 621 3.54 -14.36 -16.98
CA ILE A 621 4.99 -14.25 -17.22
C ILE A 621 5.75 -14.38 -15.89
N GLY A 622 5.34 -13.64 -14.87
CA GLY A 622 6.02 -13.65 -13.57
C GLY A 622 5.91 -14.99 -12.83
N ALA A 623 4.84 -15.76 -13.04
CA ALA A 623 4.66 -17.08 -12.44
C ALA A 623 5.32 -18.22 -13.23
N ALA A 624 5.71 -17.99 -14.49
CA ALA A 624 6.30 -19.02 -15.33
C ALA A 624 7.72 -19.37 -14.87
N LYS A 625 7.97 -20.66 -14.56
CA LYS A 625 9.31 -21.12 -14.17
C LYS A 625 10.22 -21.29 -15.38
N GLU A 626 9.81 -22.10 -16.35
CA GLU A 626 10.58 -22.46 -17.54
C GLU A 626 9.72 -22.35 -18.82
N PRO A 627 9.35 -21.13 -19.25
CA PRO A 627 8.52 -20.94 -20.44
C PRO A 627 9.26 -21.27 -21.73
N THR A 628 8.56 -21.78 -22.74
CA THR A 628 9.14 -21.98 -24.08
C THR A 628 9.28 -20.66 -24.83
N LEU A 629 10.21 -20.57 -25.79
CA LEU A 629 10.36 -19.38 -26.65
C LEU A 629 9.05 -19.02 -27.40
N GLU A 630 8.24 -20.02 -27.76
CA GLU A 630 6.92 -19.79 -28.37
C GLU A 630 5.94 -19.12 -27.39
N GLN A 631 5.91 -19.57 -26.13
CA GLN A 631 5.11 -18.93 -25.08
C GLN A 631 5.56 -17.49 -24.83
N LEU A 632 6.87 -17.25 -24.77
CA LEU A 632 7.42 -15.90 -24.59
C LEU A 632 7.01 -14.96 -25.73
N LYS A 633 7.13 -15.39 -26.99
CA LYS A 633 6.68 -14.60 -28.16
C LYS A 633 5.17 -14.36 -28.17
N LYS A 634 4.38 -15.34 -27.72
CA LYS A 634 2.93 -15.18 -27.58
C LYS A 634 2.60 -14.10 -26.56
N TRP A 635 3.24 -14.11 -25.39
CA TRP A 635 3.05 -13.07 -24.38
C TRP A 635 3.54 -11.72 -24.87
N GLU A 636 4.68 -11.65 -25.56
CA GLU A 636 5.19 -10.41 -26.17
C GLU A 636 4.11 -9.73 -27.04
N GLY A 637 3.38 -10.50 -27.85
CA GLY A 637 2.31 -9.99 -28.71
C GLY A 637 1.02 -9.57 -27.98
N GLN A 638 0.88 -9.89 -26.69
CA GLN A 638 -0.24 -9.47 -25.85
C GLN A 638 0.04 -8.15 -25.11
N LEU A 639 1.31 -7.77 -24.99
CA LEU A 639 1.74 -6.56 -24.30
C LEU A 639 1.69 -5.35 -25.24
N ARG A 640 1.35 -4.19 -24.67
CA ARG A 640 1.19 -2.90 -25.32
C ARG A 640 1.99 -1.83 -24.57
N GLU A 641 1.66 -1.60 -23.30
CA GLU A 641 2.21 -0.51 -22.50
C GLU A 641 2.68 -0.95 -21.10
N ASP A 642 2.62 -2.24 -20.78
CA ASP A 642 3.05 -2.78 -19.50
C ASP A 642 4.59 -2.89 -19.38
N SER A 643 5.25 -1.81 -18.91
CA SER A 643 6.71 -1.74 -18.71
C SER A 643 7.27 -2.90 -17.87
N GLU A 644 6.61 -3.27 -16.78
CA GLU A 644 7.04 -4.36 -15.89
C GLU A 644 6.85 -5.74 -16.52
N ALA A 645 5.76 -5.96 -17.26
CA ALA A 645 5.61 -7.20 -18.01
C ALA A 645 6.70 -7.34 -19.09
N PHE A 646 7.06 -6.26 -19.78
CA PHE A 646 8.21 -6.28 -20.69
C PHE A 646 9.53 -6.57 -19.97
N ARG A 647 9.74 -6.03 -18.76
CA ARG A 647 10.93 -6.33 -17.94
C ARG A 647 10.98 -7.81 -17.54
N MET A 648 9.88 -8.34 -16.99
CA MET A 648 9.77 -9.75 -16.61
C MET A 648 9.97 -10.67 -17.81
N LEU A 649 9.37 -10.32 -18.96
CA LEU A 649 9.52 -11.06 -20.20
C LEU A 649 10.98 -11.07 -20.69
N ALA A 650 11.67 -9.93 -20.57
CA ALA A 650 13.09 -9.83 -20.91
C ALA A 650 13.96 -10.74 -20.02
N THR A 651 13.70 -10.78 -18.71
CA THR A 651 14.37 -11.73 -17.80
C THR A 651 14.15 -13.18 -18.27
N LYS A 652 12.93 -13.54 -18.67
CA LYS A 652 12.63 -14.89 -19.17
C LYS A 652 13.29 -15.23 -20.51
N PHE A 653 13.43 -14.26 -21.42
CA PHE A 653 14.21 -14.48 -22.64
C PHE A 653 15.69 -14.70 -22.33
N HIS A 654 16.24 -13.93 -21.39
CA HIS A 654 17.63 -14.09 -20.96
C HIS A 654 17.89 -15.46 -20.32
N GLU A 655 17.02 -15.89 -19.40
CA GLU A 655 17.06 -17.24 -18.80
C GLU A 655 16.96 -18.36 -19.86
N ALA A 656 16.24 -18.12 -20.96
CA ALA A 656 16.12 -19.04 -22.10
C ALA A 656 17.30 -18.95 -23.10
N GLY A 657 18.29 -18.08 -22.86
CA GLY A 657 19.46 -17.88 -23.71
C GLY A 657 19.25 -16.96 -24.92
N ASP A 658 18.10 -16.29 -25.06
CA ASP A 658 17.82 -15.35 -26.15
C ASP A 658 18.11 -13.89 -25.72
N ASN A 659 19.41 -13.57 -25.63
CA ASN A 659 19.88 -12.25 -25.20
C ASN A 659 19.43 -11.11 -26.12
N GLU A 660 19.21 -11.37 -27.42
CA GLU A 660 18.73 -10.35 -28.36
C GLU A 660 17.30 -9.93 -28.04
N ALA A 661 16.40 -10.92 -27.84
CA ALA A 661 15.03 -10.66 -27.43
C ALA A 661 14.97 -10.02 -26.03
N ALA A 662 15.82 -10.46 -25.10
CA ALA A 662 15.93 -9.86 -23.77
C ALA A 662 16.30 -8.37 -23.85
N ILE A 663 17.36 -8.02 -24.58
CA ILE A 663 17.80 -6.63 -24.77
C ILE A 663 16.69 -5.77 -25.38
N LEU A 664 15.98 -6.29 -26.40
CA LEU A 664 14.88 -5.57 -27.04
C LEU A 664 13.75 -5.27 -26.03
N ASN A 665 13.36 -6.25 -25.23
CA ASN A 665 12.26 -6.12 -24.27
C ASN A 665 12.64 -5.23 -23.06
N PHE A 666 13.88 -5.29 -22.56
CA PHE A 666 14.37 -4.33 -21.57
C PHE A 666 14.37 -2.89 -22.10
N ARG A 667 14.77 -2.68 -23.36
CA ARG A 667 14.70 -1.35 -23.98
C ARG A 667 13.27 -0.85 -24.12
N ARG A 668 12.32 -1.71 -24.50
CA ARG A 668 10.89 -1.34 -24.53
C ARG A 668 10.38 -0.97 -23.14
N SER A 669 10.73 -1.75 -22.12
CA SER A 669 10.41 -1.45 -20.72
C SER A 669 10.90 -0.05 -20.33
N LEU A 670 12.17 0.28 -20.63
CA LEU A 670 12.80 1.58 -20.33
C LEU A 670 12.22 2.76 -21.12
N ILE A 671 11.74 2.54 -22.35
CA ILE A 671 11.05 3.57 -23.15
C ILE A 671 9.70 3.93 -22.52
N LEU A 672 8.98 2.94 -21.97
CA LEU A 672 7.68 3.15 -21.33
C LEU A 672 7.83 3.79 -19.94
N VAL A 673 8.72 3.25 -19.11
CA VAL A 673 9.07 3.77 -17.79
C VAL A 673 10.56 3.53 -17.54
N PRO A 674 11.39 4.57 -17.39
CA PRO A 674 12.80 4.40 -17.08
C PRO A 674 12.98 3.97 -15.62
N THR A 675 12.94 2.66 -15.35
CA THR A 675 13.13 2.09 -14.00
C THR A 675 14.57 1.63 -13.77
N TYR A 676 15.05 1.76 -12.53
CA TYR A 676 16.38 1.28 -12.13
C TYR A 676 16.53 -0.23 -12.41
N SER A 677 15.55 -1.05 -12.02
CA SER A 677 15.63 -2.50 -12.17
C SER A 677 15.74 -2.98 -13.61
N ALA A 678 15.06 -2.32 -14.56
CA ALA A 678 15.21 -2.67 -15.99
C ALA A 678 16.57 -2.21 -16.55
N ALA A 679 17.08 -1.06 -16.11
CA ALA A 679 18.40 -0.58 -16.50
C ALA A 679 19.52 -1.47 -15.94
N GLU A 680 19.42 -1.88 -14.67
CA GLU A 680 20.36 -2.78 -14.01
C GLU A 680 20.45 -4.13 -14.73
N GLN A 681 19.33 -4.81 -14.96
CA GLN A 681 19.34 -6.11 -15.62
C GLN A 681 19.86 -6.03 -17.07
N LEU A 682 19.53 -4.96 -17.79
CA LEU A 682 20.11 -4.73 -19.12
C LEU A 682 21.61 -4.43 -19.06
N ALA A 683 22.05 -3.70 -18.04
CA ALA A 683 23.46 -3.41 -17.81
C ALA A 683 24.23 -4.70 -17.47
N ASP A 684 23.68 -5.57 -16.62
CA ASP A 684 24.28 -6.85 -16.26
C ASP A 684 24.45 -7.74 -17.51
N ILE A 685 23.44 -7.82 -18.39
CA ILE A 685 23.59 -8.52 -19.70
C ILE A 685 24.71 -7.91 -20.55
N TYR A 686 24.85 -6.58 -20.57
CA TYR A 686 25.96 -5.94 -21.28
C TYR A 686 27.33 -6.29 -20.70
N LEU A 687 27.44 -6.46 -19.37
CA LEU A 687 28.67 -6.91 -18.72
C LEU A 687 28.96 -8.37 -19.04
N GLU A 688 27.97 -9.25 -18.99
CA GLU A 688 28.11 -10.67 -19.31
C GLU A 688 28.64 -10.92 -20.72
N ILE A 689 28.20 -10.11 -21.70
CA ILE A 689 28.71 -10.18 -23.10
C ILE A 689 29.98 -9.35 -23.34
N GLY A 690 30.50 -8.67 -22.31
CA GLY A 690 31.72 -7.85 -22.39
C GLY A 690 31.58 -6.47 -23.05
N ASP A 691 30.35 -5.98 -23.28
CA ASP A 691 30.09 -4.69 -23.95
C ASP A 691 30.04 -3.52 -22.93
N ARG A 692 31.21 -3.17 -22.38
CA ARG A 692 31.36 -2.04 -21.42
C ARG A 692 30.89 -0.70 -22.01
N ASP A 693 31.01 -0.52 -23.32
CA ASP A 693 30.59 0.69 -24.02
C ASP A 693 29.07 0.88 -23.97
N ARG A 694 28.29 -0.17 -24.23
CA ARG A 694 26.83 -0.12 -24.12
C ARG A 694 26.38 0.00 -22.67
N TRP A 695 27.06 -0.67 -21.74
CA TRP A 695 26.84 -0.51 -20.31
C TRP A 695 26.98 0.97 -19.90
N GLU A 696 28.08 1.64 -20.26
CA GLU A 696 28.31 3.03 -19.87
C GLU A 696 27.33 4.00 -20.56
N LYS A 697 27.00 3.75 -21.83
CA LYS A 697 26.00 4.54 -22.58
C LYS A 697 24.61 4.42 -21.97
N LEU A 698 24.21 3.22 -21.55
CA LEU A 698 22.92 2.97 -20.90
C LEU A 698 22.79 3.79 -19.62
N TRP A 699 23.76 3.68 -18.71
CA TRP A 699 23.72 4.41 -17.45
C TRP A 699 23.74 5.93 -17.62
N LYS A 700 24.56 6.45 -18.55
CA LYS A 700 24.58 7.89 -18.86
C LYS A 700 23.27 8.37 -19.48
N ALA A 701 22.56 7.52 -20.23
CA ALA A 701 21.24 7.86 -20.75
C ALA A 701 20.18 7.81 -19.64
N PHE A 702 20.25 6.79 -18.77
CA PHE A 702 19.35 6.65 -17.62
C PHE A 702 19.44 7.83 -16.66
N LEU A 703 20.65 8.27 -16.30
CA LEU A 703 20.85 9.45 -15.42
C LEU A 703 20.38 10.79 -16.03
N LYS A 704 19.94 10.82 -17.29
CA LYS A 704 19.34 12.00 -17.93
C LYS A 704 17.81 11.99 -17.91
N THR A 705 17.18 10.87 -17.52
CA THR A 705 15.73 10.83 -17.37
C THR A 705 15.31 11.64 -16.15
N PRO A 706 14.06 12.14 -16.07
CA PRO A 706 13.58 12.76 -14.84
C PRO A 706 13.63 11.75 -13.68
N ASP A 707 14.32 12.09 -12.58
CA ASP A 707 14.24 11.29 -11.35
C ASP A 707 13.08 11.80 -10.49
N THR A 708 12.14 10.90 -10.22
CA THR A 708 11.02 11.16 -9.30
C THR A 708 11.14 10.32 -8.03
N SER A 709 12.22 9.54 -7.90
CA SER A 709 12.41 8.56 -6.85
C SER A 709 13.87 8.47 -6.41
N SER A 710 14.27 7.31 -5.89
CA SER A 710 15.64 7.01 -5.48
C SER A 710 16.42 6.31 -6.61
N ASN A 711 15.88 6.29 -7.84
CA ASN A 711 16.42 5.49 -8.94
C ASN A 711 17.79 5.99 -9.44
N HIS A 712 18.01 7.30 -9.56
CA HIS A 712 19.32 7.79 -10.00
C HIS A 712 20.39 7.53 -8.95
N TYR A 713 20.01 7.66 -7.69
CA TYR A 713 20.86 7.33 -6.56
C TYR A 713 21.33 5.86 -6.62
N PHE A 714 20.43 4.89 -6.80
CA PHE A 714 20.81 3.49 -6.95
C PHE A 714 21.66 3.25 -8.21
N ALA A 715 21.33 3.90 -9.33
CA ALA A 715 22.13 3.84 -10.55
C ALA A 715 23.57 4.33 -10.32
N GLN A 716 23.75 5.47 -9.66
CA GLN A 716 25.06 6.02 -9.34
C GLN A 716 25.88 5.11 -8.43
N CYS A 717 25.23 4.50 -7.43
CA CYS A 717 25.82 3.47 -6.58
C CYS A 717 26.32 2.28 -7.40
N LYS A 718 25.48 1.69 -8.27
CA LYS A 718 25.85 0.56 -9.13
C LYS A 718 26.99 0.91 -10.10
N ILE A 719 26.98 2.10 -10.71
CA ILE A 719 28.06 2.59 -11.58
C ILE A 719 29.37 2.69 -10.81
N ALA A 720 29.34 3.29 -9.62
CA ALA A 720 30.51 3.45 -8.77
C ALA A 720 31.08 2.10 -8.32
N GLU A 721 30.22 1.20 -7.87
CA GLU A 721 30.59 -0.17 -7.50
C GLU A 721 31.24 -0.92 -8.67
N THR A 722 30.67 -0.84 -9.87
CA THR A 722 31.23 -1.48 -11.06
C THR A 722 32.61 -0.91 -11.41
N TYR A 723 32.80 0.42 -11.33
CA TYR A 723 34.12 1.01 -11.51
C TYR A 723 35.12 0.57 -10.43
N CYS A 724 34.71 0.44 -9.17
CA CYS A 724 35.57 -0.09 -8.12
C CYS A 724 35.97 -1.55 -8.38
N ASN A 725 35.06 -2.38 -8.92
CA ASN A 725 35.37 -3.76 -9.33
C ASN A 725 36.42 -3.82 -10.46
N TRP A 726 36.54 -2.76 -11.26
CA TRP A 726 37.61 -2.61 -12.27
C TRP A 726 38.86 -1.88 -11.75
N GLY A 727 38.93 -1.55 -10.46
CA GLY A 727 40.02 -0.73 -9.90
C GLY A 727 40.00 0.74 -10.37
N GLU A 728 38.93 1.20 -11.01
CA GLU A 728 38.77 2.54 -11.55
C GLU A 728 38.19 3.53 -10.52
N TRP A 729 38.70 3.51 -9.28
CA TRP A 729 38.19 4.28 -8.13
C TRP A 729 37.98 5.79 -8.41
N LYS A 730 38.86 6.38 -9.22
CA LYS A 730 38.75 7.81 -9.61
C LYS A 730 37.51 8.09 -10.46
N ARG A 731 37.09 7.14 -11.31
CA ARG A 731 35.87 7.24 -12.11
C ARG A 731 34.62 6.98 -11.28
N ALA A 732 34.71 6.15 -10.24
CA ALA A 732 33.62 5.91 -9.30
C ALA A 732 33.25 7.17 -8.48
N LYS A 733 34.27 7.93 -8.04
CA LYS A 733 34.12 9.10 -7.16
C LYS A 733 32.99 10.09 -7.53
N PRO A 734 32.93 10.66 -8.74
CA PRO A 734 31.91 11.66 -9.06
C PRO A 734 30.48 11.10 -8.93
N PHE A 735 30.26 9.84 -9.31
CA PHE A 735 28.94 9.23 -9.21
C PHE A 735 28.53 9.03 -7.75
N ILE A 736 29.42 8.49 -6.92
CA ILE A 736 29.06 8.19 -5.53
C ILE A 736 28.93 9.46 -4.67
N LEU A 737 29.67 10.52 -4.97
CA LEU A 737 29.51 11.80 -4.27
C LEU A 737 28.20 12.49 -4.61
N GLU A 738 27.74 12.38 -5.86
CA GLU A 738 26.41 12.83 -6.28
C GLU A 738 25.33 12.00 -5.56
N ALA A 739 25.49 10.68 -5.54
CA ALA A 739 24.61 9.76 -4.84
C ALA A 739 24.51 10.06 -3.34
N ALA A 740 25.60 10.48 -2.70
CA ALA A 740 25.63 10.84 -1.29
C ALA A 740 24.87 12.14 -0.97
N GLN A 741 24.66 13.02 -1.95
CA GLN A 741 23.90 14.26 -1.75
C GLN A 741 22.42 14.02 -1.44
N VAL A 742 21.86 12.83 -1.75
CA VAL A 742 20.48 12.47 -1.38
C VAL A 742 20.37 11.94 0.05
N TRP A 743 21.50 11.84 0.77
CA TRP A 743 21.60 11.39 2.15
C TRP A 743 21.11 9.95 2.41
N GLY A 744 21.03 9.10 1.38
CA GLY A 744 20.62 7.71 1.55
C GLY A 744 21.67 6.87 2.30
N THR A 745 21.22 5.97 3.19
CA THR A 745 22.11 5.06 3.96
C THR A 745 23.16 4.38 3.11
N VAL A 746 22.77 3.79 1.97
CA VAL A 746 23.69 3.03 1.13
C VAL A 746 24.67 3.96 0.38
N SER A 747 24.29 5.18 -0.03
CA SER A 747 25.26 6.09 -0.68
C SER A 747 26.25 6.65 0.32
N LEU A 748 25.82 7.01 1.52
CA LEU A 748 26.73 7.53 2.54
C LEU A 748 27.82 6.50 2.87
N GLY A 749 27.42 5.23 3.07
CA GLY A 749 28.36 4.14 3.30
C GLY A 749 29.28 3.86 2.10
N GLN A 750 28.74 3.82 0.89
CA GLN A 750 29.53 3.60 -0.32
C GLN A 750 30.45 4.79 -0.66
N ALA A 751 30.05 6.03 -0.40
CA ALA A 751 30.91 7.20 -0.54
C ALA A 751 32.09 7.10 0.43
N GLY A 752 31.81 6.75 1.68
CA GLY A 752 32.83 6.41 2.68
C GLY A 752 33.81 5.37 2.15
N PHE A 753 33.30 4.30 1.53
CA PHE A 753 34.11 3.22 0.95
C PHE A 753 34.97 3.65 -0.25
N VAL A 754 34.41 4.34 -1.24
CA VAL A 754 35.15 4.77 -2.44
C VAL A 754 36.26 5.75 -2.06
N LEU A 755 35.98 6.68 -1.14
CA LEU A 755 36.96 7.64 -0.63
C LEU A 755 38.04 6.95 0.23
N GLU A 756 37.67 5.92 1.00
CA GLU A 756 38.62 5.02 1.66
C GLU A 756 39.53 4.35 0.61
N GLY A 757 38.99 3.85 -0.50
CA GLY A 757 39.77 3.25 -1.59
C GLY A 757 40.75 4.22 -2.25
N LEU A 758 40.37 5.51 -2.36
CA LEU A 758 41.23 6.59 -2.85
C LEU A 758 42.23 7.12 -1.80
N GLY A 759 42.17 6.65 -0.56
CA GLY A 759 42.99 7.17 0.54
C GLY A 759 42.64 8.61 0.95
N GLU A 760 41.41 9.05 0.68
CA GLU A 760 40.84 10.36 1.05
C GLU A 760 40.15 10.28 2.42
N TRP A 761 40.95 10.05 3.47
CA TRP A 761 40.48 9.63 4.79
C TRP A 761 39.50 10.59 5.47
N GLU A 762 39.73 11.90 5.43
CA GLU A 762 38.85 12.89 6.09
C GLU A 762 37.45 12.89 5.49
N GLN A 763 37.33 12.79 4.16
CA GLN A 763 36.03 12.70 3.50
C GLN A 763 35.38 11.33 3.72
N SER A 764 36.18 10.25 3.73
CA SER A 764 35.69 8.91 4.05
C SER A 764 35.07 8.83 5.45
N GLU A 765 35.74 9.42 6.44
CA GLU A 765 35.23 9.54 7.81
C GLU A 765 33.95 10.36 7.85
N TYR A 766 33.93 11.53 7.19
CA TYR A 766 32.77 12.41 7.15
C TYR A 766 31.51 11.65 6.73
N TRP A 767 31.53 10.98 5.57
CA TRP A 767 30.35 10.28 5.06
C TRP A 767 29.94 9.08 5.91
N THR A 768 30.92 8.36 6.48
CA THR A 768 30.62 7.22 7.37
C THR A 768 30.03 7.69 8.69
N ARG A 769 30.52 8.81 9.24
CA ARG A 769 29.94 9.45 10.42
C ARG A 769 28.51 9.90 10.13
N GLU A 770 28.27 10.56 8.99
CA GLU A 770 26.92 10.97 8.61
C GLU A 770 25.97 9.78 8.44
N GLN A 771 26.45 8.63 7.93
CA GLN A 771 25.66 7.40 7.91
C GLN A 771 25.27 6.96 9.32
N THR A 772 26.22 6.94 10.26
CA THR A 772 25.99 6.54 11.65
C THR A 772 25.08 7.50 12.42
N THR A 773 25.21 8.81 12.21
CA THR A 773 24.43 9.81 12.94
C THR A 773 23.00 9.90 12.42
N ASN A 774 22.79 9.87 11.10
CA ASN A 774 21.46 9.96 10.49
C ASN A 774 20.67 8.65 10.57
N TYR A 775 21.34 7.50 10.67
CA TYR A 775 20.71 6.18 10.67
C TYR A 775 21.13 5.30 11.85
N ALA A 776 21.10 5.91 13.04
CA ALA A 776 21.64 5.32 14.25
C ALA A 776 21.02 3.98 14.64
N SER A 777 19.77 3.65 14.27
CA SER A 777 19.16 2.37 14.66
C SER A 777 19.59 1.17 13.82
N ASN A 778 20.16 1.40 12.63
CA ASN A 778 20.62 0.35 11.71
C ASN A 778 22.15 0.37 11.53
N TYR A 779 22.76 1.56 11.61
CA TYR A 779 24.18 1.79 11.32
C TYR A 779 24.91 2.56 12.43
N GLY A 780 24.38 2.56 13.66
CA GLY A 780 24.98 3.24 14.81
C GLY A 780 26.41 2.77 15.15
N TRP A 781 26.80 1.60 14.66
CA TRP A 781 28.12 0.99 14.84
C TRP A 781 29.12 1.31 13.70
N ALA A 782 28.64 1.76 12.53
CA ALA A 782 29.43 1.79 11.30
C ALA A 782 30.68 2.69 11.39
N TRP A 783 30.54 3.87 11.99
CA TRP A 783 31.65 4.80 12.21
C TRP A 783 32.69 4.24 13.18
N TYR A 784 32.27 3.54 14.24
CA TYR A 784 33.22 2.90 15.17
C TYR A 784 34.02 1.80 14.46
N PHE A 785 33.34 0.97 13.66
CA PHE A 785 34.00 -0.07 12.87
C PHE A 785 34.97 0.53 11.86
N TRP A 786 34.60 1.64 11.22
CA TRP A 786 35.51 2.39 10.34
C TRP A 786 36.74 2.91 11.10
N CYS A 787 36.58 3.48 12.30
CA CYS A 787 37.69 3.99 13.10
C CYS A 787 38.67 2.87 13.46
N CYS A 788 38.15 1.74 13.96
CA CYS A 788 38.97 0.59 14.32
C CYS A 788 39.63 -0.09 13.12
N ARG A 789 38.91 -0.17 11.98
CA ARG A 789 39.42 -0.76 10.74
C ARG A 789 40.54 0.06 10.16
N THR A 790 40.43 1.39 10.20
CA THR A 790 41.38 2.29 9.51
C THR A 790 42.52 2.77 10.40
N GLY A 791 42.31 2.80 11.72
CA GLY A 791 43.22 3.42 12.70
C GLY A 791 43.12 4.95 12.67
N ARG A 792 41.95 5.49 12.29
CA ARG A 792 41.73 6.93 12.05
C ARG A 792 40.40 7.39 12.66
N GLY A 793 40.23 8.71 12.74
CA GLY A 793 39.00 9.35 13.21
C GLY A 793 38.84 9.40 14.72
N ASN A 794 37.67 9.87 15.18
CA ASN A 794 37.34 9.98 16.60
C ASN A 794 36.75 8.68 17.15
N GLU A 795 37.61 7.69 17.43
CA GLU A 795 37.19 6.37 17.93
C GLU A 795 36.32 6.44 19.19
N GLN A 796 36.64 7.36 20.11
CA GLN A 796 35.93 7.48 21.38
C GLN A 796 34.48 7.96 21.20
N GLU A 797 34.26 8.95 20.34
CA GLU A 797 32.92 9.43 20.03
C GLU A 797 32.14 8.37 19.25
N ALA A 798 32.77 7.76 18.24
CA ALA A 798 32.16 6.69 17.46
C ALA A 798 31.74 5.50 18.34
N LEU A 799 32.54 5.14 19.35
CA LEU A 799 32.22 4.09 20.32
C LEU A 799 30.94 4.38 21.10
N GLN A 800 30.68 5.64 21.48
CA GLN A 800 29.45 6.01 22.19
C GLN A 800 28.20 5.75 21.34
N HIS A 801 28.27 6.03 20.03
CA HIS A 801 27.19 5.70 19.09
C HIS A 801 26.98 4.18 18.97
N ALA A 802 28.06 3.41 18.86
CA ALA A 802 28.00 1.95 18.77
C ALA A 802 27.43 1.32 20.05
N GLN A 803 27.86 1.78 21.23
CA GLN A 803 27.33 1.31 22.52
C GLN A 803 25.82 1.55 22.61
N LYS A 804 25.37 2.77 22.29
CA LYS A 804 23.94 3.09 22.26
C LYS A 804 23.16 2.21 21.28
N TYR A 805 23.74 1.90 20.12
CA TYR A 805 23.14 0.97 19.17
C TYR A 805 22.97 -0.44 19.75
N TYR A 806 24.01 -1.02 20.34
CA TYR A 806 23.93 -2.38 20.88
C TYR A 806 23.07 -2.47 22.15
N GLU A 807 23.00 -1.42 22.97
CA GLU A 807 22.05 -1.32 24.08
C GLU A 807 20.60 -1.39 23.59
N LEU A 808 20.29 -0.79 22.44
CA LEU A 808 18.97 -0.86 21.81
C LEU A 808 18.67 -2.25 21.22
N LEU A 809 19.69 -3.01 20.83
CA LEU A 809 19.56 -4.34 20.25
C LEU A 809 19.61 -5.48 21.26
N LYS A 810 19.70 -5.20 22.56
CA LYS A 810 19.87 -6.24 23.60
C LYS A 810 18.81 -7.35 23.53
N ASP A 811 17.58 -7.01 23.11
CA ASP A 811 16.44 -7.95 23.03
C ASP A 811 16.23 -8.49 21.60
N ARG A 812 17.04 -8.06 20.62
CA ARG A 812 16.99 -8.54 19.23
C ARG A 812 18.00 -9.67 19.05
N HIS A 813 17.51 -10.79 18.52
CA HIS A 813 18.31 -11.96 18.22
C HIS A 813 18.10 -12.36 16.75
N SER A 814 19.13 -12.11 15.95
CA SER A 814 19.31 -12.71 14.65
C SER A 814 20.78 -13.06 14.49
N ARG A 815 21.10 -14.01 13.61
CA ARG A 815 22.48 -14.35 13.24
C ARG A 815 23.33 -13.10 12.97
N ASN A 816 22.83 -12.17 12.15
CA ASN A 816 23.60 -10.97 11.77
C ASN A 816 23.81 -10.02 12.95
N ASP A 817 22.82 -9.89 13.84
CA ASP A 817 22.97 -9.10 15.08
C ASP A 817 24.04 -9.72 15.98
N GLU A 818 24.04 -11.05 16.15
CA GLU A 818 25.05 -11.76 16.95
C GLU A 818 26.45 -11.70 16.34
N VAL A 819 26.59 -11.83 15.01
CA VAL A 819 27.88 -11.63 14.32
C VAL A 819 28.39 -10.21 14.53
N SER A 820 27.52 -9.20 14.39
CA SER A 820 27.84 -7.79 14.60
C SER A 820 28.28 -7.52 16.05
N LYS A 821 27.55 -8.04 17.04
CA LYS A 821 27.92 -7.99 18.47
C LYS A 821 29.26 -8.69 18.72
N GLY A 822 29.51 -9.82 18.07
CA GLY A 822 30.76 -10.57 18.15
C GLY A 822 31.96 -9.74 17.67
N VAL A 823 31.85 -9.07 16.51
CA VAL A 823 32.88 -8.15 16.03
C VAL A 823 33.07 -6.99 17.00
N PHE A 824 31.98 -6.38 17.48
CA PHE A 824 32.07 -5.28 18.45
C PHE A 824 32.82 -5.70 19.73
N ALA A 825 32.53 -6.89 20.27
CA ALA A 825 33.23 -7.45 21.42
C ALA A 825 34.73 -7.67 21.14
N LEU A 826 35.10 -8.16 19.96
CA LEU A 826 36.52 -8.30 19.57
C LEU A 826 37.23 -6.95 19.48
N LEU A 827 36.58 -5.93 18.92
CA LEU A 827 37.13 -4.57 18.88
C LEU A 827 37.29 -3.96 20.28
N GLN A 828 36.51 -4.43 21.26
CA GLN A 828 36.62 -4.06 22.68
C GLN A 828 37.56 -4.98 23.48
N ASN A 829 38.30 -5.88 22.83
CA ASN A 829 39.17 -6.89 23.44
C ASN A 829 38.44 -7.82 24.42
N GLN A 830 37.23 -8.27 24.05
CA GLN A 830 36.39 -9.18 24.83
C GLN A 830 36.16 -10.52 24.08
N PRO A 831 37.22 -11.33 23.88
CA PRO A 831 37.16 -12.54 23.05
C PRO A 831 36.17 -13.60 23.58
N GLN A 832 35.99 -13.70 24.90
CA GLN A 832 35.01 -14.63 25.49
C GLN A 832 33.57 -14.26 25.11
N GLN A 833 33.22 -12.98 25.18
CA GLN A 833 31.89 -12.50 24.77
C GLN A 833 31.69 -12.67 23.27
N ALA A 834 32.74 -12.42 22.48
CA ALA A 834 32.69 -12.66 21.04
C ALA A 834 32.42 -14.14 20.71
N LEU A 835 33.09 -15.07 21.40
CA LEU A 835 32.86 -16.52 21.26
C LEU A 835 31.40 -16.87 21.54
N GLU A 836 30.82 -16.34 22.61
CA GLU A 836 29.41 -16.56 22.97
C GLU A 836 28.45 -16.04 21.87
N CYS A 837 28.70 -14.85 21.34
CA CYS A 837 27.93 -14.29 20.23
C CYS A 837 28.00 -15.19 18.98
N TYR A 838 29.18 -15.63 18.54
CA TYR A 838 29.29 -16.52 17.38
C TYR A 838 28.67 -17.90 17.63
N GLN A 839 28.74 -18.42 18.86
CA GLN A 839 28.05 -19.65 19.24
C GLN A 839 26.52 -19.48 19.17
N ASN A 840 25.99 -18.32 19.57
CA ASN A 840 24.56 -17.99 19.43
C ASN A 840 24.16 -17.86 17.96
N ALA A 841 24.97 -17.19 17.13
CA ALA A 841 24.74 -17.09 15.69
C ALA A 841 24.64 -18.48 15.01
N LEU A 842 25.46 -19.45 15.45
CA LEU A 842 25.41 -20.83 14.95
C LEU A 842 24.15 -21.60 15.39
N LYS A 843 23.49 -21.22 16.49
CA LYS A 843 22.20 -21.83 16.89
C LYS A 843 21.11 -21.47 15.89
N ASP A 844 21.16 -20.28 15.32
CA ASP A 844 20.20 -19.81 14.31
C ASP A 844 20.46 -20.44 12.95
N THR A 845 21.72 -20.41 12.47
CA THR A 845 22.09 -20.97 11.16
C THR A 845 23.56 -21.40 11.12
N PRO A 846 23.86 -22.69 10.84
CA PRO A 846 25.23 -23.14 10.61
C PRO A 846 25.85 -22.45 9.40
N THR A 847 26.99 -21.77 9.58
CA THR A 847 27.70 -21.10 8.48
C THR A 847 29.21 -21.26 8.65
N TYR A 848 29.94 -21.38 7.54
CA TYR A 848 31.40 -21.54 7.57
C TYR A 848 32.07 -20.43 8.38
N THR A 849 31.68 -19.17 8.15
CA THR A 849 32.30 -18.00 8.78
C THR A 849 32.14 -17.98 10.31
N CYS A 850 30.96 -18.35 10.84
CA CYS A 850 30.75 -18.42 12.28
C CYS A 850 31.49 -19.61 12.90
N THR A 851 31.54 -20.75 12.20
CA THR A 851 32.32 -21.91 12.66
C THR A 851 33.81 -21.60 12.73
N PHE A 852 34.37 -20.89 11.74
CA PHE A 852 35.76 -20.42 11.78
C PHE A 852 36.03 -19.51 12.96
N MET A 853 35.17 -18.51 13.19
CA MET A 853 35.31 -17.61 14.35
C MET A 853 35.29 -18.37 15.68
N VAL A 854 34.35 -19.31 15.85
CA VAL A 854 34.30 -20.15 17.06
C VAL A 854 35.57 -20.97 17.21
N ALA A 855 36.08 -21.59 16.15
CA ALA A 855 37.30 -22.39 16.19
C ALA A 855 38.52 -21.55 16.57
N GLN A 856 38.70 -20.38 15.93
CA GLN A 856 39.83 -19.49 16.19
C GLN A 856 39.80 -18.95 17.62
N LEU A 857 38.64 -18.48 18.08
CA LEU A 857 38.48 -17.91 19.44
C LEU A 857 38.60 -18.98 20.53
N ALA A 858 38.02 -20.16 20.34
CA ALA A 858 38.13 -21.25 21.30
C ALA A 858 39.58 -21.68 21.51
N ARG A 859 40.36 -21.76 20.42
CA ARG A 859 41.79 -22.03 20.46
C ARG A 859 42.57 -20.92 21.18
N GLU A 860 42.28 -19.65 20.88
CA GLU A 860 42.92 -18.50 21.54
C GLU A 860 42.66 -18.48 23.05
N LEU A 861 41.43 -18.80 23.46
CA LEU A 861 40.99 -18.83 24.85
C LEU A 861 41.39 -20.12 25.60
N GLY A 862 41.86 -21.15 24.88
CA GLY A 862 42.14 -22.47 25.45
C GLY A 862 40.91 -23.16 26.01
N VAL A 863 39.73 -22.90 25.45
CA VAL A 863 38.46 -23.50 25.87
C VAL A 863 38.01 -24.56 24.88
N ASP A 864 37.45 -25.66 25.40
CA ASP A 864 36.77 -26.64 24.56
C ASP A 864 35.40 -26.10 24.14
N ALA A 865 35.24 -25.83 22.85
CA ALA A 865 34.00 -25.30 22.28
C ALA A 865 33.30 -26.30 21.35
N ASP A 866 33.65 -27.60 21.44
CA ASP A 866 33.11 -28.65 20.58
C ASP A 866 33.36 -28.34 19.08
N VAL A 867 34.56 -27.86 18.78
CA VAL A 867 34.93 -27.32 17.46
C VAL A 867 34.81 -28.38 16.37
N GLU A 868 35.28 -29.60 16.63
CA GLU A 868 35.21 -30.73 15.68
C GLU A 868 33.77 -31.07 15.30
N GLN A 869 32.86 -31.15 16.27
CA GLN A 869 31.45 -31.44 16.01
C GLN A 869 30.78 -30.30 15.22
N ARG A 870 31.14 -29.04 15.49
CA ARG A 870 30.62 -27.88 14.74
C ARG A 870 31.14 -27.86 13.30
N ILE A 871 32.41 -28.19 13.09
CA ILE A 871 32.98 -28.36 11.74
C ILE A 871 32.25 -29.49 11.00
N ALA A 872 32.04 -30.64 11.64
CA ALA A 872 31.29 -31.74 11.05
C ALA A 872 29.83 -31.34 10.73
N THR A 873 29.19 -30.58 11.61
CA THR A 873 27.82 -30.09 11.41
C THR A 873 27.72 -29.15 10.22
N VAL A 874 28.62 -28.18 10.09
CA VAL A 874 28.59 -27.23 8.98
C VAL A 874 28.97 -27.90 7.65
N LYS A 875 29.96 -28.80 7.65
CA LYS A 875 30.29 -29.62 6.47
C LYS A 875 29.07 -30.42 6.01
N LYS A 876 28.39 -31.11 6.93
CA LYS A 876 27.16 -31.86 6.62
C LYS A 876 26.00 -30.96 6.14
N HIS A 877 25.89 -29.74 6.67
CA HIS A 877 24.82 -28.81 6.26
C HIS A 877 24.97 -28.34 4.81
N TYR A 878 26.22 -28.20 4.34
CA TYR A 878 26.52 -27.71 2.99
C TYR A 878 26.90 -28.81 1.99
N ASP A 879 27.18 -30.04 2.45
CA ASP A 879 27.46 -31.18 1.58
C ASP A 879 26.24 -31.50 0.70
N GLY A 880 26.42 -31.40 -0.62
CA GLY A 880 25.36 -31.58 -1.62
C GLY A 880 24.31 -30.47 -1.66
N ASN A 881 24.52 -29.33 -1.00
CA ASN A 881 23.62 -28.19 -1.11
C ASN A 881 23.81 -27.48 -2.47
N PRO A 882 22.81 -27.49 -3.38
CA PRO A 882 22.94 -26.90 -4.71
C PRO A 882 23.06 -25.37 -4.69
N ASP A 883 22.68 -24.73 -3.58
CA ASP A 883 22.72 -23.27 -3.44
C ASP A 883 24.13 -22.74 -3.11
N ILE A 884 25.09 -23.63 -2.81
CA ILE A 884 26.48 -23.25 -2.53
C ILE A 884 27.40 -23.73 -3.63
N ALA A 885 28.14 -22.79 -4.22
CA ALA A 885 29.13 -23.08 -5.24
C ALA A 885 30.19 -24.09 -4.73
N PRO A 886 30.53 -25.14 -5.50
CA PRO A 886 31.53 -26.14 -5.12
C PRO A 886 32.88 -25.55 -4.70
N GLN A 887 33.29 -24.44 -5.32
CA GLN A 887 34.50 -23.70 -5.02
C GLN A 887 34.49 -23.13 -3.59
N THR A 888 33.32 -22.68 -3.12
CA THR A 888 33.14 -22.22 -1.73
C THR A 888 33.34 -23.36 -0.74
N VAL A 889 32.77 -24.54 -1.03
CA VAL A 889 32.94 -25.73 -0.18
C VAL A 889 34.40 -26.19 -0.18
N ALA A 890 35.06 -26.19 -1.35
CA ALA A 890 36.47 -26.57 -1.47
C ALA A 890 37.38 -25.62 -0.69
N ALA A 891 37.18 -24.31 -0.81
CA ALA A 891 37.92 -23.30 -0.06
C ALA A 891 37.66 -23.43 1.45
N ALA A 892 36.41 -23.63 1.87
CA ALA A 892 36.06 -23.79 3.28
C ALA A 892 36.71 -25.04 3.88
N ASN A 893 36.71 -26.16 3.17
CA ASN A 893 37.35 -27.38 3.64
C ASN A 893 38.87 -27.20 3.77
N ALA A 894 39.52 -26.58 2.77
CA ALA A 894 40.95 -26.30 2.84
C ALA A 894 41.31 -25.40 4.02
N LEU A 895 40.48 -24.40 4.34
CA LEU A 895 40.66 -23.55 5.51
C LEU A 895 40.43 -24.29 6.84
N PHE A 896 39.49 -25.24 6.90
CA PHE A 896 39.33 -26.08 8.10
C PHE A 896 40.54 -26.98 8.32
N ASP A 897 41.05 -27.60 7.26
CA ASP A 897 42.22 -28.46 7.35
C ASP A 897 43.46 -27.65 7.81
N LEU A 898 43.52 -26.35 7.46
CA LEU A 898 44.58 -25.44 7.91
C LEU A 898 44.56 -25.14 9.42
N LEU A 899 43.39 -25.22 10.08
CA LEU A 899 43.27 -24.96 11.52
C LEU A 899 44.11 -25.93 12.37
N GLU A 900 44.30 -27.15 11.88
CA GLU A 900 45.00 -28.25 12.55
C GLU A 900 46.51 -28.27 12.23
N GLN A 901 46.95 -27.51 11.24
CA GLN A 901 48.34 -27.52 10.79
C GLN A 901 49.26 -26.69 11.70
N THR A 902 50.53 -27.09 11.78
CA THR A 902 51.60 -26.34 12.49
C THR A 902 52.56 -25.63 11.55
N GLU A 903 52.58 -26.00 10.27
CA GLU A 903 53.40 -25.39 9.20
C GLU A 903 52.61 -25.42 7.88
N ILE A 904 52.95 -24.53 6.93
CA ILE A 904 52.36 -24.46 5.59
C ILE A 904 53.44 -24.12 4.54
N SER A 905 53.42 -24.80 3.39
CA SER A 905 54.31 -24.54 2.25
C SER A 905 53.76 -23.42 1.36
N ASP A 906 54.65 -22.76 0.60
CA ASP A 906 54.22 -21.66 -0.28
C ASP A 906 53.28 -22.15 -1.41
N ASP A 907 53.49 -23.36 -1.94
CA ASP A 907 52.58 -24.01 -2.90
C ASP A 907 51.15 -24.18 -2.34
N GLU A 908 51.04 -24.53 -1.06
CA GLU A 908 49.75 -24.70 -0.39
C GLU A 908 49.08 -23.34 -0.14
N ILE A 909 49.89 -22.30 0.15
CA ILE A 909 49.39 -20.92 0.25
C ILE A 909 48.76 -20.49 -1.06
N ASP A 910 49.46 -20.73 -2.18
CA ASP A 910 48.98 -20.38 -3.52
C ASP A 910 47.73 -21.17 -3.88
N ARG A 911 47.67 -22.47 -3.55
CA ARG A 911 46.50 -23.33 -3.77
C ARG A 911 45.26 -22.80 -3.03
N ILE A 912 45.36 -22.50 -1.73
CA ILE A 912 44.24 -21.98 -0.94
C ILE A 912 43.85 -20.58 -1.44
N GLY A 913 44.84 -19.74 -1.76
CA GLY A 913 44.61 -18.43 -2.37
C GLY A 913 43.78 -18.50 -3.64
N GLU A 914 44.12 -19.42 -4.54
CA GLU A 914 43.40 -19.67 -5.79
C GLU A 914 41.97 -20.17 -5.54
N LEU A 915 41.76 -21.09 -4.58
CA LEU A 915 40.42 -21.53 -4.18
C LEU A 915 39.56 -20.36 -3.68
N ILE A 916 40.14 -19.45 -2.88
CA ILE A 916 39.44 -18.26 -2.41
C ILE A 916 39.12 -17.34 -3.58
N ARG A 917 40.06 -17.12 -4.51
CA ARG A 917 39.86 -16.29 -5.71
C ARG A 917 38.66 -16.74 -6.55
N GLN A 918 38.43 -18.05 -6.64
CA GLN A 918 37.34 -18.66 -7.40
C GLN A 918 35.95 -18.58 -6.73
N ILE A 919 35.86 -18.08 -5.49
CA ILE A 919 34.57 -17.92 -4.80
C ILE A 919 33.80 -16.78 -5.44
N GLU A 920 32.66 -17.03 -6.09
CA GLU A 920 31.86 -15.99 -6.75
C GLU A 920 31.39 -14.88 -5.81
N SER A 921 30.92 -15.22 -4.60
CA SER A 921 30.47 -14.22 -3.61
C SER A 921 31.66 -13.48 -2.98
N GLY A 922 31.82 -12.18 -3.24
CA GLY A 922 32.87 -11.38 -2.60
C GLY A 922 32.66 -11.16 -1.11
N LEU A 923 31.42 -11.20 -0.59
CA LEU A 923 31.14 -11.28 0.85
C LEU A 923 31.85 -12.49 1.49
N THR A 924 31.70 -13.67 0.87
CA THR A 924 32.32 -14.92 1.33
C THR A 924 33.83 -14.90 1.11
N ARG A 925 34.27 -14.43 -0.05
CA ARG A 925 35.69 -14.28 -0.41
C ARG A 925 36.42 -13.39 0.59
N THR A 926 35.83 -12.25 0.96
CA THR A 926 36.33 -11.33 1.99
C THR A 926 36.50 -12.02 3.34
N ALA A 927 35.47 -12.77 3.79
CA ALA A 927 35.54 -13.49 5.06
C ALA A 927 36.65 -14.55 5.05
N PHE A 928 36.74 -15.32 3.96
CA PHE A 928 37.73 -16.40 3.83
C PHE A 928 39.15 -15.86 3.73
N ALA A 929 39.35 -14.74 3.02
CA ALA A 929 40.62 -14.03 2.99
C ALA A 929 41.08 -13.60 4.40
N TYR A 930 40.16 -13.09 5.22
CA TYR A 930 40.45 -12.75 6.62
C TYR A 930 40.84 -13.99 7.44
N PHE A 931 40.08 -15.08 7.37
CA PHE A 931 40.40 -16.31 8.10
C PHE A 931 41.74 -16.89 7.68
N PHE A 932 42.01 -16.90 6.36
CA PHE A 932 43.25 -17.40 5.81
C PHE A 932 44.44 -16.58 6.31
N ALA A 933 44.34 -15.24 6.28
CA ALA A 933 45.37 -14.35 6.78
C ALA A 933 45.67 -14.58 8.28
N ASN A 934 44.64 -14.78 9.11
CA ASN A 934 44.83 -15.09 10.53
C ASN A 934 45.59 -16.41 10.75
N GLU A 935 45.30 -17.46 9.96
CA GLU A 935 46.03 -18.72 10.06
C GLU A 935 47.46 -18.59 9.54
N LEU A 936 47.69 -17.86 8.45
CA LEU A 936 49.03 -17.57 7.95
C LEU A 936 49.88 -16.84 8.98
N GLU A 937 49.31 -15.84 9.65
CA GLU A 937 50.01 -15.12 10.72
C GLU A 937 50.37 -16.06 11.88
N ARG A 938 49.43 -16.91 12.31
CA ARG A 938 49.68 -17.92 13.35
C ARG A 938 50.82 -18.87 12.98
N LEU A 939 50.91 -19.23 11.70
CA LEU A 939 51.92 -20.12 11.13
C LEU A 939 53.25 -19.39 10.81
N GLY A 940 53.39 -18.12 11.21
CA GLY A 940 54.61 -17.33 11.02
C GLY A 940 54.84 -16.83 9.59
N LYS A 941 53.82 -16.87 8.74
CA LYS A 941 53.85 -16.39 7.33
C LYS A 941 53.32 -14.95 7.24
N SER A 942 53.89 -14.04 8.01
CA SER A 942 53.37 -12.67 8.18
C SER A 942 53.26 -11.86 6.88
N ASP A 943 54.20 -11.98 5.95
CA ASP A 943 54.13 -11.25 4.68
C ASP A 943 52.92 -11.71 3.83
N ALA A 944 52.64 -13.01 3.81
CA ALA A 944 51.46 -13.57 3.15
C ALA A 944 50.17 -13.15 3.88
N ALA A 945 50.17 -13.14 5.21
CA ALA A 945 49.03 -12.67 6.00
C ALA A 945 48.67 -11.20 5.67
N LEU A 946 49.68 -10.32 5.55
CA LEU A 946 49.48 -8.91 5.16
C LEU A 946 48.78 -8.79 3.79
N LEU A 947 49.18 -9.61 2.82
CA LEU A 947 48.54 -9.64 1.49
C LEU A 947 47.05 -9.99 1.60
N TYR A 948 46.70 -11.07 2.32
CA TYR A 948 45.32 -11.53 2.39
C TYR A 948 44.43 -10.66 3.28
N TRP A 949 44.95 -10.03 4.35
CA TRP A 949 44.20 -8.99 5.07
C TRP A 949 43.96 -7.76 4.19
N ARG A 950 44.93 -7.35 3.37
CA ARG A 950 44.75 -6.25 2.41
C ARG A 950 43.68 -6.61 1.38
N ARG A 951 43.68 -7.83 0.83
CA ARG A 951 42.63 -8.33 -0.06
C ARG A 951 41.24 -8.38 0.59
N ALA A 952 41.15 -8.74 1.87
CA ALA A 952 39.90 -8.72 2.64
C ALA A 952 39.38 -7.28 2.90
N LEU A 953 40.26 -6.28 2.90
CA LEU A 953 39.89 -4.89 3.18
C LEU A 953 39.19 -4.20 2.00
N VAL A 954 39.49 -4.61 0.76
CA VAL A 954 39.36 -3.76 -0.43
C VAL A 954 38.29 -4.16 -1.44
N GLN A 955 37.57 -5.26 -1.23
CA GLN A 955 36.53 -5.69 -2.16
C GLN A 955 35.31 -4.75 -2.17
N PRO A 956 34.76 -4.40 -3.35
CA PRO A 956 33.57 -3.56 -3.43
C PRO A 956 32.31 -4.12 -2.78
N ASP A 957 32.15 -5.44 -2.82
CA ASP A 957 31.09 -6.20 -2.14
C ASP A 957 31.61 -6.86 -0.85
N ARG A 958 32.57 -6.23 -0.17
CA ARG A 958 33.19 -6.77 1.05
C ARG A 958 32.18 -7.02 2.14
N GLU A 959 32.38 -8.13 2.86
CA GLU A 959 31.70 -8.33 4.13
C GLU A 959 32.29 -7.39 5.19
N ILE A 960 31.49 -6.43 5.65
CA ILE A 960 31.94 -5.31 6.48
C ILE A 960 32.49 -5.77 7.84
N TYR A 961 31.98 -6.87 8.39
CA TYR A 961 32.44 -7.44 9.65
C TYR A 961 33.88 -7.92 9.57
N TYR A 962 34.19 -8.76 8.58
CA TYR A 962 35.52 -9.37 8.46
C TYR A 962 36.54 -8.42 7.83
N SER A 963 36.11 -7.52 6.93
CA SER A 963 36.99 -6.43 6.46
C SER A 963 37.38 -5.47 7.59
N THR A 964 36.51 -5.25 8.58
CA THR A 964 36.82 -4.48 9.79
C THR A 964 37.87 -5.16 10.65
N LEU A 965 37.73 -6.46 10.89
CA LEU A 965 38.73 -7.23 11.64
C LEU A 965 40.07 -7.31 10.88
N ALA A 966 40.05 -7.48 9.56
CA ALA A 966 41.26 -7.47 8.73
C ALA A 966 41.99 -6.12 8.80
N GLY A 967 41.27 -5.01 8.67
CA GLY A 967 41.87 -3.68 8.82
C GLY A 967 42.40 -3.43 10.24
N ARG A 968 41.73 -3.93 11.28
CA ARG A 968 42.25 -3.86 12.66
C ARG A 968 43.55 -4.65 12.82
N ALA A 969 43.64 -5.84 12.22
CA ALA A 969 44.88 -6.62 12.21
C ALA A 969 46.03 -5.87 11.51
N LEU A 970 45.74 -5.22 10.38
CA LEU A 970 46.69 -4.35 9.68
C LEU A 970 47.10 -3.15 10.54
N CYS A 971 46.17 -2.47 11.21
CA CYS A 971 46.48 -1.36 12.12
C CYS A 971 47.40 -1.79 13.26
N ASN A 972 47.16 -2.97 13.85
CA ASN A 972 48.02 -3.49 14.92
C ASN A 972 49.46 -3.76 14.43
N LYS A 973 49.66 -4.03 13.14
CA LYS A 973 50.97 -4.31 12.53
C LYS A 973 51.66 -3.07 11.97
N LEU A 974 50.90 -2.12 11.43
CA LEU A 974 51.38 -1.02 10.59
C LEU A 974 50.99 0.37 11.11
N ASP A 975 50.49 0.47 12.35
CA ASP A 975 49.84 1.62 13.00
C ASP A 975 48.54 2.11 12.34
N THR A 976 48.39 1.88 11.03
CA THR A 976 47.20 2.23 10.24
C THR A 976 46.98 1.14 9.19
N SER A 977 45.73 0.95 8.76
CA SER A 977 45.43 -0.09 7.76
C SER A 977 46.15 0.13 6.43
N ARG A 978 46.30 1.39 6.03
CA ARG A 978 47.00 1.85 4.81
C ARG A 978 47.60 3.24 5.00
N LYS A 979 48.68 3.51 4.26
CA LYS A 979 49.36 4.81 4.26
C LYS A 979 48.47 5.90 3.64
N THR A 980 48.72 7.16 4.01
CA THR A 980 48.03 8.31 3.42
C THR A 980 48.29 8.40 1.92
N LYS A 981 47.24 8.50 1.10
CA LYS A 981 47.29 8.48 -0.38
C LYS A 981 47.75 7.14 -1.01
N ASP A 982 47.70 6.04 -0.26
CA ASP A 982 47.82 4.67 -0.82
C ASP A 982 46.51 4.31 -1.53
N VAL A 983 46.39 4.77 -2.77
CA VAL A 983 45.24 4.49 -3.65
C VAL A 983 45.26 3.01 -3.99
N LEU A 984 44.13 2.35 -3.87
CA LEU A 984 44.00 0.96 -4.26
C LEU A 984 44.10 0.82 -5.78
N HIS A 985 44.88 -0.16 -6.21
CA HIS A 985 45.05 -0.51 -7.62
C HIS A 985 44.38 -1.85 -7.93
N GLU A 986 44.28 -2.20 -9.21
CA GLU A 986 43.69 -3.47 -9.66
C GLU A 986 44.40 -4.68 -9.02
N ASP A 987 45.71 -4.59 -8.80
CA ASP A 987 46.51 -5.64 -8.15
C ASP A 987 46.15 -5.88 -6.67
N ASP A 988 45.48 -4.93 -6.03
CA ASP A 988 44.95 -5.09 -4.66
C ASP A 988 43.65 -5.91 -4.65
N LEU A 989 42.98 -6.01 -5.80
CA LEU A 989 41.75 -6.79 -5.99
C LEU A 989 42.10 -8.25 -6.31
N TRP A 990 41.09 -9.12 -6.34
CA TRP A 990 41.24 -10.54 -6.69
C TRP A 990 41.37 -10.80 -8.20
N GLY A 991 41.67 -9.76 -9.00
CA GLY A 991 41.59 -9.76 -10.47
C GLY A 991 40.14 -9.67 -10.98
N PRO A 992 39.93 -9.32 -12.27
CA PRO A 992 38.59 -9.27 -12.85
C PRO A 992 37.92 -10.66 -12.86
N GLU A 993 36.63 -10.69 -12.52
CA GLU A 993 35.82 -11.93 -12.43
C GLU A 993 35.44 -12.52 -13.79
N HIS A 994 35.67 -11.77 -14.87
CA HIS A 994 35.39 -12.27 -16.22
C HIS A 994 36.62 -12.99 -16.78
N PRO A 995 36.45 -14.17 -17.40
CA PRO A 995 37.53 -14.74 -18.19
C PRO A 995 37.96 -13.68 -19.20
N ALA A 996 39.26 -13.37 -19.21
CA ALA A 996 39.86 -12.66 -20.32
C ALA A 996 39.36 -13.38 -21.58
N GLN A 997 38.67 -12.64 -22.45
CA GLN A 997 38.32 -13.14 -23.78
C GLN A 997 39.62 -13.66 -24.38
N GLU A 998 39.73 -14.98 -24.60
CA GLU A 998 40.72 -15.49 -25.53
C GLU A 998 40.36 -14.85 -26.88
N GLU A 999 41.20 -13.90 -27.31
CA GLU A 999 41.07 -13.14 -28.58
C GLU A 999 40.91 -14.04 -29.81
#